data_AF-A0A8B8AW70-F1
#
_entry.id   AF-A0A8B8AW70-F1
#
_cell.length_a   1.000
_cell.length_b   1.000
_cell.length_c   1.000
_cell.angle_alpha   90.00
_cell.angle_beta   90.00
_cell.angle_gamma   90.00
#
_symmetry.space_group_name_H-M   'P 1'
#
loop_
_entity.id
_entity.type
_entity.pdbx_description
1 polymer ?
#
loop_
_entity_poly.entity_id
_entity_poly.type
_entity_poly.pdbx_seq_one_letter_code
_entity_poly.pdbx_strand_id
1 'polypeptide(L)'
;MRLWGFCNIWIYMCLFMSFLKVTEERNCPFSSKTVVRVDSCPMNRTAVERRKEIKNCEAIAKKQNCTESNKFLYHCVINEYGDALVEVCAPVYIMNGFCAEYNSIGERIQHHQRLKCSDVIPPCANRYTSTDAYLYKGCYDAVQYTIPSSIESRTSTIQQTSTFDYKATEDTQSSQLKTGLIVGIVFGFIICGIAVAVGVLHYKKRRRTNMNARINGEVEGISLLPRNNDEPLTKETYKRFHDDSMIKEFCERLHDKTTIDRGRTLQNLARSGDTHKDPDTKFADIIDKTKSYLEAYKNVNENFVETDLSKECKRKLEMLGLAVLIGQQGSGKTLSAVHILSEYDEQVWTKCKLTSWEELLAFDFKENTLIYIDNLFDGFIYRREVDKWWDSLSFFYHSRIRQQSDNVRLLITGKIDEMEEACALIKADKEALDETCVVREKDFPLTPAERIEMLEKQMKVFQKNTDSITDIMKNFIKETNEFPVGYPLCAHMYAIEERSWERVPEMFKSPRQYVKNHIEYEIDRDQKRQVKTLFLILVFYFSPVGSTPEQDLDLKYDDLKKFLKTKVSEELAEKMEPLSFDNLYDKARDLEGKVLIKHHSNMFDFKHQVYLEGVSEYFFRRYPLVAAECFPLDILRTAKLYEISPELVTKLIERLKKEIQRQAISEALSCEILKEDSFQERFCNTLRNETTLLDCLLALPDKTPGFHFPTIFWASKYNLTKLTKVLVEYANTEEEKSRQIYLSMLGYCCAMDKHFILTTTNPTEIEDLKRSVFEFRTPEDEAILHLLLSSNNSDKEIFPLFKRLLEDSYKANLRDDRRILYCLLQQKKCSRLLCLLEILNGLQVAPNVDDHSIKKLIDESPLKQRSTGTHLDLEILCRKSLIAAYGVQKENGGFNTGANIHDHGEFQPLKDEEKNDMADSIEQCLHKLKSNSSLVKITQIPIMRNVTPKLKTVIEKSIMILATLKQLED
;
A
#
# COMPACT_ATOMS: atom_id res chain seq x y z
N MET A 1 -4.31 -0.20 56.60
CA MET A 1 -3.29 -0.21 55.53
C MET A 1 -3.85 0.39 54.22
N ARG A 2 -4.31 1.66 54.28
CA ARG A 2 -4.90 2.41 53.14
C ARG A 2 -4.25 3.80 52.99
N LEU A 3 -2.93 3.89 53.16
CA LEU A 3 -2.18 5.12 52.95
C LEU A 3 -0.93 4.98 52.08
N TRP A 4 -0.62 3.78 51.57
CA TRP A 4 0.56 3.54 50.73
C TRP A 4 0.28 3.53 49.21
N GLY A 5 -0.98 3.46 48.78
CA GLY A 5 -1.36 3.45 47.37
C GLY A 5 -1.34 4.83 46.70
N PHE A 6 -1.71 5.87 47.43
CA PHE A 6 -1.80 7.23 46.88
C PHE A 6 -0.43 7.91 46.73
N CYS A 7 0.54 7.62 47.60
CA CYS A 7 1.92 8.12 47.44
C CYS A 7 2.61 7.56 46.19
N ASN A 8 2.40 6.28 45.86
CA ASN A 8 3.06 5.67 44.70
C ASN A 8 2.50 6.20 43.38
N ILE A 9 1.18 6.44 43.29
CA ILE A 9 0.57 7.02 42.08
C ILE A 9 1.07 8.44 41.82
N TRP A 10 1.28 9.24 42.88
CA TRP A 10 1.88 10.57 42.76
C TRP A 10 3.37 10.52 42.36
N ILE A 11 4.13 9.54 42.85
CA ILE A 11 5.53 9.32 42.45
C ILE A 11 5.61 8.86 41.00
N TYR A 12 4.72 7.96 40.55
CA TYR A 12 4.65 7.53 39.14
C TYR A 12 4.16 8.64 38.21
N MET A 13 3.24 9.51 38.64
CA MET A 13 2.85 10.72 37.90
C MET A 13 4.00 11.73 37.83
N CYS A 14 4.77 11.93 38.91
CA CYS A 14 5.94 12.81 38.91
C CYS A 14 7.09 12.25 38.06
N LEU A 15 7.31 10.92 38.08
CA LEU A 15 8.30 10.25 37.22
C LEU A 15 7.86 10.27 35.75
N PHE A 16 6.58 10.11 35.45
CA PHE A 16 6.03 10.23 34.09
C PHE A 16 6.15 11.66 33.54
N MET A 17 5.96 12.67 34.39
CA MET A 17 6.24 14.07 34.06
C MET A 17 7.75 14.37 33.92
N SER A 18 8.62 13.52 34.48
CA SER A 18 10.08 13.62 34.34
C SER A 18 10.61 12.97 33.05
N PHE A 19 9.85 12.05 32.44
CA PHE A 19 10.17 11.42 31.14
C PHE A 19 9.72 12.25 29.93
N LEU A 20 9.06 13.39 30.13
CA LEU A 20 8.77 14.39 29.08
C LEU A 20 9.96 15.34 28.80
N LYS A 21 11.21 14.84 28.91
CA LYS A 21 12.39 15.49 28.34
C LYS A 21 12.84 14.78 27.06
N VAL A 22 11.97 14.81 26.05
CA VAL A 22 12.32 14.65 24.63
C VAL A 22 13.20 15.83 24.19
N THR A 23 14.44 15.61 23.77
CA THR A 23 15.21 16.51 22.88
C THR A 23 15.69 15.62 21.75
N GLU A 24 15.57 15.93 20.46
CA GLU A 24 15.72 17.20 19.76
C GLU A 24 14.78 17.27 18.53
N GLU A 25 13.80 18.18 18.57
CA GLU A 25 13.13 18.88 17.44
C GLU A 25 11.87 19.59 18.00
N ARG A 26 12.01 20.31 19.11
CA ARG A 26 10.86 21.00 19.72
C ARG A 26 10.62 22.34 19.05
N ASN A 27 9.43 22.49 18.46
CA ASN A 27 8.80 23.78 18.29
C ASN A 27 8.86 24.51 19.65
N CYS A 28 9.31 25.76 19.66
CA CYS A 28 9.41 26.55 20.88
C CYS A 28 8.45 27.74 20.82
N PRO A 29 7.24 27.65 21.41
CA PRO A 29 6.27 28.75 21.41
C PRO A 29 6.75 30.02 22.13
N PHE A 30 7.81 29.92 22.93
CA PHE A 30 8.44 31.09 23.52
C PHE A 30 9.29 31.87 22.51
N SER A 31 9.78 31.22 21.44
CA SER A 31 10.60 31.89 20.41
C SER A 31 9.77 32.79 19.50
N SER A 32 8.53 32.38 19.14
CA SER A 32 7.62 33.17 18.28
C SER A 32 7.29 34.54 18.89
N LYS A 33 7.21 34.63 20.22
CA LYS A 33 7.00 35.88 20.96
C LYS A 33 8.20 36.84 20.97
N THR A 34 9.35 36.40 20.48
CA THR A 34 10.59 37.20 20.48
C THR A 34 11.03 37.66 19.09
N VAL A 35 10.28 37.28 18.06
CA VAL A 35 10.57 37.60 16.66
C VAL A 35 10.44 39.10 16.45
N VAL A 36 11.48 39.71 15.90
CA VAL A 36 11.49 41.11 15.49
C VAL A 36 12.08 41.16 14.08
N ARG A 37 11.31 41.66 13.11
CA ARG A 37 11.83 41.94 11.77
C ARG A 37 12.85 43.07 11.84
N VAL A 38 13.95 42.93 11.11
CA VAL A 38 15.04 43.91 11.07
C VAL A 38 15.47 44.17 9.63
N ASP A 39 15.91 45.39 9.35
CA ASP A 39 16.38 45.76 8.01
C ASP A 39 17.74 45.11 7.66
N SER A 40 18.51 44.73 8.68
CA SER A 40 19.79 44.04 8.51
C SER A 40 20.16 43.21 9.74
N CYS A 41 20.81 42.07 9.48
CA CYS A 41 21.47 41.27 10.50
C CYS A 41 22.89 41.78 10.77
N PRO A 42 23.40 41.68 12.02
CA PRO A 42 24.80 41.97 12.31
C PRO A 42 25.70 41.01 11.52
N MET A 43 26.81 41.51 10.96
CA MET A 43 27.73 40.73 10.08
C MET A 43 29.13 40.51 10.70
N ASN A 44 29.31 40.89 11.96
CA ASN A 44 30.55 40.66 12.70
C ASN A 44 30.27 40.42 14.18
N ARG A 45 31.21 39.75 14.86
CA ARG A 45 31.04 39.32 16.25
C ARG A 45 30.75 40.48 17.20
N THR A 46 31.39 41.64 17.04
CA THR A 46 31.15 42.81 17.91
C THR A 46 29.73 43.35 17.77
N ALA A 47 29.18 43.38 16.55
CA ALA A 47 27.79 43.77 16.32
C ALA A 47 26.79 42.72 16.83
N VAL A 48 27.11 41.43 16.70
CA VAL A 48 26.30 40.33 17.26
C VAL A 48 26.22 40.43 18.78
N GLU A 49 27.33 40.65 19.48
CA GLU A 49 27.32 40.78 20.95
C GLU A 49 26.51 42.00 21.42
N ARG A 50 26.58 43.14 20.73
CA ARG A 50 25.72 44.30 21.03
C ARG A 50 24.22 43.98 20.82
N ARG A 51 23.85 43.28 19.75
CA ARG A 51 22.45 42.89 19.50
C ARG A 51 21.95 41.84 20.51
N LYS A 52 22.82 40.92 20.94
CA LYS A 52 22.56 39.96 22.03
C LYS A 52 22.22 40.67 23.34
N GLU A 53 23.01 41.67 23.73
CA GLU A 53 22.77 42.47 24.94
C GLU A 53 21.42 43.20 24.88
N ILE A 54 21.08 43.79 23.72
CA ILE A 54 19.81 44.52 23.51
C ILE A 54 18.61 43.57 23.56
N LYS A 55 18.66 42.43 22.86
CA LYS A 55 17.53 41.48 22.80
C LYS A 55 17.37 40.68 24.10
N ASN A 56 18.44 40.57 24.90
CA ASN A 56 18.46 39.95 26.23
C ASN A 56 17.78 38.57 26.29
N CYS A 57 18.16 37.68 25.36
CA CYS A 57 17.58 36.34 25.28
C CYS A 57 17.82 35.51 26.55
N GLU A 58 18.86 35.81 27.34
CA GLU A 58 19.16 35.14 28.61
C GLU A 58 18.04 35.31 29.66
N ALA A 59 17.39 36.48 29.69
CA ALA A 59 16.27 36.72 30.60
C ALA A 59 15.05 35.87 30.23
N ILE A 60 14.85 35.58 28.94
CA ILE A 60 13.77 34.74 28.42
C ILE A 60 14.14 33.26 28.53
N ALA A 61 15.42 32.93 28.35
CA ALA A 61 15.96 31.57 28.46
C ALA A 61 15.73 30.94 29.84
N LYS A 62 15.67 31.76 30.91
CA LYS A 62 15.35 31.35 32.28
C LYS A 62 13.85 31.08 32.52
N LYS A 63 12.98 31.55 31.62
CA LYS A 63 11.51 31.46 31.75
C LYS A 63 10.88 30.43 30.81
N GLN A 64 11.51 30.15 29.69
CA GLN A 64 11.06 29.14 28.72
C GLN A 64 11.34 27.71 29.22
N ASN A 65 10.55 26.74 28.74
CA ASN A 65 10.69 25.30 29.06
C ASN A 65 10.87 24.41 27.80
N CYS A 66 11.21 25.02 26.66
CA CYS A 66 11.39 24.34 25.37
C CYS A 66 12.80 23.76 25.17
N THR A 67 13.84 24.33 25.78
CA THR A 67 15.22 23.83 25.72
C THR A 67 16.00 24.20 27.00
N GLU A 68 17.21 23.67 27.17
CA GLU A 68 18.10 24.09 28.26
C GLU A 68 18.43 25.59 28.13
N SER A 69 18.47 26.33 29.25
CA SER A 69 18.63 27.80 29.19
C SER A 69 19.90 28.26 28.46
N ASN A 70 20.97 27.47 28.47
CA ASN A 70 22.21 27.76 27.72
C ASN A 70 22.11 27.48 26.21
N LYS A 71 21.07 26.77 25.75
CA LYS A 71 20.81 26.47 24.32
C LYS A 71 19.76 27.41 23.69
N PHE A 72 19.12 28.28 24.47
CA PHE A 72 18.15 29.27 23.97
C PHE A 72 18.85 30.61 23.73
N LEU A 73 19.36 30.80 22.51
CA LEU A 73 20.27 31.89 22.18
C LEU A 73 19.66 32.87 21.17
N TYR A 74 20.28 34.05 21.07
CA TYR A 74 19.99 35.05 20.04
C TYR A 74 20.37 34.54 18.66
N HIS A 75 19.49 34.77 17.69
CA HIS A 75 19.69 34.49 16.29
C HIS A 75 19.27 35.71 15.47
N CYS A 76 19.96 35.93 14.34
CA CYS A 76 19.48 36.78 13.26
C CYS A 76 19.56 35.98 11.96
N VAL A 77 18.40 35.67 11.39
CA VAL A 77 18.26 34.70 10.29
C VAL A 77 17.18 35.16 9.32
N ILE A 78 17.06 34.47 8.18
CA ILE A 78 16.01 34.74 7.20
C ILE A 78 14.66 34.28 7.80
N ASN A 79 13.55 34.90 7.44
CA ASN A 79 12.23 34.35 7.80
C ASN A 79 11.83 33.18 6.88
N GLU A 80 10.75 32.49 7.20
CA GLU A 80 10.22 31.35 6.43
C GLU A 80 9.83 31.67 4.98
N TYR A 81 9.71 32.94 4.62
CA TYR A 81 9.31 33.38 3.28
C TYR A 81 10.49 33.79 2.40
N GLY A 82 11.70 33.89 2.96
CA GLY A 82 12.90 34.31 2.22
C GLY A 82 12.95 35.82 1.91
N ASP A 83 12.01 36.61 2.42
CA ASP A 83 11.78 38.01 2.01
C ASP A 83 12.14 39.04 3.09
N ALA A 84 12.45 38.60 4.32
CA ALA A 84 12.85 39.48 5.40
C ALA A 84 13.88 38.82 6.34
N LEU A 85 14.61 39.66 7.07
CA LEU A 85 15.50 39.23 8.14
C LEU A 85 14.80 39.40 9.49
N VAL A 86 15.00 38.44 10.38
CA VAL A 86 14.40 38.43 11.71
C VAL A 86 15.45 38.16 12.79
N GLU A 87 15.38 38.95 13.85
CA GLU A 87 16.04 38.64 15.11
C GLU A 87 15.09 37.85 16.01
N VAL A 88 15.55 36.75 16.59
CA VAL A 88 14.74 35.87 17.44
C VAL A 88 15.59 35.24 18.55
N CYS A 89 14.98 34.97 19.70
CA CYS A 89 15.56 34.10 20.72
C CYS A 89 15.00 32.69 20.52
N ALA A 90 15.84 31.73 20.20
CA ALA A 90 15.40 30.38 19.83
C ALA A 90 16.42 29.31 20.24
N PRO A 91 16.03 28.02 20.31
CA PRO A 91 16.99 26.94 20.44
C PRO A 91 18.01 26.95 19.30
N VAL A 92 19.28 26.69 19.61
CA VAL A 92 20.34 26.53 18.59
C VAL A 92 20.04 25.31 17.71
N TYR A 93 20.27 25.45 16.41
CA TYR A 93 20.12 24.38 15.41
C TYR A 93 21.40 24.22 14.58
N ILE A 94 21.67 23.01 14.11
CA ILE A 94 22.83 22.73 13.24
C ILE A 94 22.36 22.73 11.79
N MET A 95 22.89 23.65 11.00
CA MET A 95 22.62 23.81 9.58
C MET A 95 23.49 22.85 8.77
N ASN A 96 22.94 22.16 7.76
CA ASN A 96 23.60 21.14 6.93
C ASN A 96 23.40 21.45 5.44
N GLY A 97 24.26 22.28 4.86
CA GLY A 97 24.25 22.60 3.42
C GLY A 97 23.18 23.60 2.98
N PHE A 98 22.50 24.28 3.91
CA PHE A 98 21.47 25.29 3.64
C PHE A 98 21.63 26.54 4.52
N CYS A 99 21.09 27.66 4.05
CA CYS A 99 20.96 28.90 4.84
C CYS A 99 20.01 28.73 6.03
N ALA A 100 20.20 29.51 7.09
CA ALA A 100 19.37 29.48 8.30
C ALA A 100 18.12 30.33 8.14
N GLU A 101 16.96 29.73 8.44
CA GLU A 101 15.69 30.43 8.55
C GLU A 101 15.07 30.23 9.94
N TYR A 102 14.31 31.20 10.39
CA TYR A 102 13.37 31.04 11.48
C TYR A 102 11.98 30.87 10.89
N ASN A 103 11.31 29.77 11.24
CA ASN A 103 9.95 29.51 10.84
C ASN A 103 8.98 29.95 11.94
N SER A 104 8.22 31.00 11.68
CA SER A 104 7.27 31.54 12.66
C SER A 104 6.08 30.60 12.95
N ILE A 105 5.69 29.74 12.00
CA ILE A 105 4.59 28.76 12.13
C ILE A 105 5.07 27.51 12.89
N GLY A 106 6.27 27.02 12.55
CA GLY A 106 6.94 25.91 13.24
C GLY A 106 7.61 26.33 14.56
N GLU A 107 7.66 27.63 14.84
CA GLU A 107 8.27 28.24 16.03
C GLU A 107 9.69 27.73 16.30
N ARG A 108 10.51 27.62 15.25
CA ARG A 108 11.84 27.01 15.30
C ARG A 108 12.80 27.56 14.25
N ILE A 109 14.10 27.43 14.53
CA ILE A 109 15.16 27.60 13.52
C ILE A 109 15.28 26.29 12.73
N GLN A 110 15.37 26.37 11.40
CA GLN A 110 15.51 25.21 10.52
C GLN A 110 16.28 25.55 9.24
N HIS A 111 16.56 24.54 8.42
CA HIS A 111 17.12 24.73 7.07
C HIS A 111 16.16 25.50 6.16
N HIS A 112 16.68 26.48 5.43
CA HIS A 112 15.90 27.14 4.38
C HIS A 112 15.62 26.18 3.23
N GLN A 113 14.34 25.97 2.89
CA GLN A 113 13.91 24.89 2.00
C GLN A 113 14.51 24.97 0.58
N ARG A 114 14.81 26.19 0.12
CA ARG A 114 15.26 26.46 -1.27
C ARG A 114 16.66 27.06 -1.40
N LEU A 115 17.25 27.58 -0.32
CA LEU A 115 18.54 28.30 -0.37
C LEU A 115 19.65 27.37 0.12
N LYS A 116 20.21 26.61 -0.81
CA LYS A 116 21.39 25.77 -0.53
C LYS A 116 22.62 26.64 -0.39
N CYS A 117 23.54 26.21 0.45
CA CYS A 117 24.84 26.88 0.60
C CYS A 117 25.63 26.93 -0.71
N SER A 118 25.45 25.96 -1.61
CA SER A 118 26.08 25.93 -2.94
C SER A 118 25.55 27.01 -3.89
N ASP A 119 24.35 27.52 -3.63
CA ASP A 119 23.60 28.35 -4.58
C ASP A 119 23.68 29.85 -4.21
N VAL A 120 24.23 30.18 -3.04
CA VAL A 120 24.43 31.55 -2.55
C VAL A 120 25.89 31.99 -2.70
N ILE A 121 26.12 33.28 -2.93
CA ILE A 121 27.46 33.84 -3.14
C ILE A 121 27.71 34.98 -2.14
N PRO A 122 28.74 34.90 -1.28
CA PRO A 122 29.64 33.76 -1.07
C PRO A 122 28.92 32.56 -0.41
N PRO A 123 29.33 31.31 -0.71
CA PRO A 123 28.67 30.11 -0.20
C PRO A 123 28.80 29.98 1.32
N CYS A 124 27.77 29.42 1.97
CA CYS A 124 27.88 29.03 3.38
C CYS A 124 28.62 27.70 3.57
N ALA A 125 29.09 27.44 4.80
CA ALA A 125 29.72 26.16 5.11
C ALA A 125 28.72 25.00 5.00
N ASN A 126 29.19 23.83 4.55
CA ASN A 126 28.35 22.63 4.46
C ASN A 126 27.75 22.20 5.81
N ARG A 127 28.33 22.65 6.94
CA ARG A 127 27.77 22.48 8.27
C ARG A 127 28.15 23.64 9.19
N TYR A 128 27.20 24.28 9.86
CA TYR A 128 27.45 25.37 10.83
C TYR A 128 26.32 25.50 11.86
N THR A 129 26.56 26.17 12.98
CA THR A 129 25.50 26.42 13.98
C THR A 129 24.68 27.65 13.60
N SER A 130 23.37 27.64 13.87
CA SER A 130 22.48 28.76 13.54
C SER A 130 22.91 30.10 14.14
N THR A 131 23.61 30.09 15.27
CA THR A 131 24.20 31.29 15.88
C THR A 131 25.36 31.88 15.09
N ASP A 132 25.98 31.09 14.20
CA ASP A 132 27.05 31.51 13.30
C ASP A 132 26.53 31.95 11.92
N ALA A 133 25.21 32.01 11.73
CA ALA A 133 24.61 32.46 10.47
C ALA A 133 25.13 33.82 10.00
N TYR A 134 25.51 34.70 10.94
CA TYR A 134 26.08 36.02 10.68
C TYR A 134 27.37 36.01 9.84
N LEU A 135 28.08 34.88 9.79
CA LEU A 135 29.31 34.72 9.00
C LEU A 135 29.02 34.57 7.50
N TYR A 136 27.78 34.28 7.12
CA TYR A 136 27.43 33.90 5.75
C TYR A 136 26.60 34.97 5.05
N LYS A 137 27.28 36.05 4.65
CA LYS A 137 26.65 37.20 3.97
C LYS A 137 25.83 36.79 2.73
N GLY A 138 26.27 35.79 1.97
CA GLY A 138 25.55 35.31 0.79
C GLY A 138 24.13 34.82 1.08
N CYS A 139 23.89 34.26 2.27
CA CYS A 139 22.54 33.87 2.70
C CYS A 139 21.63 35.09 2.88
N TYR A 140 22.16 36.20 3.38
CA TYR A 140 21.36 37.42 3.61
C TYR A 140 21.23 38.29 2.36
N ASP A 141 22.23 38.30 1.48
CA ASP A 141 22.16 39.02 0.21
C ASP A 141 21.07 38.43 -0.72
N ALA A 142 20.74 37.13 -0.55
CA ALA A 142 19.62 36.48 -1.24
C ALA A 142 18.23 37.06 -0.87
N VAL A 143 18.13 37.87 0.19
CA VAL A 143 16.89 38.50 0.65
C VAL A 143 16.56 39.81 -0.10
N GLN A 144 17.39 40.25 -1.06
CA GLN A 144 17.21 41.54 -1.75
C GLN A 144 16.75 41.42 -3.22
N TYR A 145 15.45 41.26 -3.44
CA TYR A 145 14.78 41.70 -4.68
C TYR A 145 13.30 42.09 -4.45
N THR A 146 12.98 42.80 -3.38
CA THR A 146 11.60 43.30 -3.17
C THR A 146 11.52 44.55 -2.29
N ILE A 147 12.20 45.65 -2.65
CA ILE A 147 11.84 46.97 -2.10
C ILE A 147 11.98 48.07 -3.16
N PRO A 148 10.87 48.62 -3.69
CA PRO A 148 10.81 50.03 -4.04
C PRO A 148 10.62 50.85 -2.75
N SER A 149 11.56 51.75 -2.48
CA SER A 149 11.44 52.76 -1.44
C SER A 149 10.21 53.65 -1.66
N SER A 150 9.31 53.73 -0.68
CA SER A 150 8.82 54.98 -0.07
C SER A 150 7.53 54.74 0.72
N ILE A 151 7.56 55.13 2.00
CA ILE A 151 6.58 55.95 2.75
C ILE A 151 6.58 55.53 4.23
N GLU A 152 6.81 56.55 5.04
CA GLU A 152 7.00 56.57 6.48
C GLU A 152 5.76 56.16 7.30
N SER A 153 6.08 55.55 8.45
CA SER A 153 5.51 55.77 9.79
C SER A 153 4.00 55.99 9.95
N ARG A 154 3.36 55.08 10.72
CA ARG A 154 2.49 55.46 11.84
C ARG A 154 2.32 54.33 12.87
N THR A 155 2.83 54.61 14.06
CA THR A 155 2.67 53.90 15.33
C THR A 155 1.23 54.03 15.85
N SER A 156 0.67 52.98 16.49
CA SER A 156 -0.26 52.97 17.66
C SER A 156 -1.09 51.67 17.67
N THR A 157 -1.59 51.08 18.76
CA THR A 157 -1.31 51.06 20.21
C THR A 157 -2.07 49.83 20.74
N ILE A 158 -1.52 49.20 21.77
CA ILE A 158 -2.07 48.08 22.55
C ILE A 158 -3.46 48.40 23.13
N GLN A 159 -4.35 47.40 23.25
CA GLN A 159 -5.20 47.25 24.44
C GLN A 159 -5.67 45.81 24.68
N GLN A 160 -5.29 45.29 25.85
CA GLN A 160 -5.89 44.16 26.58
C GLN A 160 -7.34 44.52 26.98
N THR A 161 -8.25 43.62 27.37
CA THR A 161 -8.30 42.99 28.72
C THR A 161 -9.59 42.13 28.86
N SER A 162 -9.52 41.09 29.73
CA SER A 162 -10.55 40.58 30.68
C SER A 162 -11.85 39.89 30.18
N THR A 163 -12.48 38.89 30.82
CA THR A 163 -12.22 37.82 31.83
C THR A 163 -13.60 37.16 32.15
N PHE A 164 -13.60 36.00 32.84
CA PHE A 164 -14.67 35.41 33.68
C PHE A 164 -15.81 34.64 32.96
N ASP A 165 -16.39 33.53 33.44
CA ASP A 165 -16.22 32.74 34.67
C ASP A 165 -16.79 31.31 34.49
N TYR A 166 -16.40 30.41 35.39
CA TYR A 166 -16.83 29.00 35.50
C TYR A 166 -17.99 28.86 36.51
N LYS A 167 -18.85 27.84 36.38
CA LYS A 167 -19.39 27.11 37.56
C LYS A 167 -20.04 25.77 37.24
N ALA A 168 -19.74 24.81 38.12
CA ALA A 168 -20.24 23.45 38.23
C ALA A 168 -21.30 23.34 39.34
N THR A 169 -21.99 22.19 39.41
CA THR A 169 -22.40 21.54 40.68
C THR A 169 -22.73 20.06 40.49
N GLU A 170 -22.28 19.25 41.46
CA GLU A 170 -22.55 17.82 41.74
C GLU A 170 -23.93 17.61 42.41
N ASP A 171 -24.45 16.36 42.51
CA ASP A 171 -24.39 15.58 43.77
C ASP A 171 -24.98 14.14 43.69
N THR A 172 -24.78 13.38 44.78
CA THR A 172 -24.49 11.93 44.92
C THR A 172 -25.54 11.13 45.73
N GLN A 173 -25.52 9.76 45.65
CA GLN A 173 -25.66 8.69 46.71
C GLN A 173 -26.60 7.50 46.34
N SER A 174 -26.13 6.24 46.23
CA SER A 174 -25.97 5.12 47.22
C SER A 174 -27.31 4.39 47.59
N SER A 175 -27.49 3.06 47.85
CA SER A 175 -26.70 1.80 47.84
C SER A 175 -27.63 0.55 48.05
N GLN A 176 -27.16 -0.66 47.66
CA GLN A 176 -27.52 -2.07 48.09
C GLN A 176 -28.93 -2.67 47.72
N LEU A 177 -29.22 -3.98 47.45
CA LEU A 177 -28.64 -5.32 47.76
C LEU A 177 -29.37 -6.46 46.95
N LYS A 178 -28.70 -7.63 46.78
CA LYS A 178 -29.19 -9.04 46.59
C LYS A 178 -29.43 -9.68 45.20
N THR A 179 -28.44 -10.48 44.81
CA THR A 179 -28.50 -11.93 44.48
C THR A 179 -29.82 -12.51 43.96
N GLY A 180 -30.04 -12.35 42.65
CA GLY A 180 -31.05 -13.07 41.86
C GLY A 180 -30.90 -12.90 40.33
N LEU A 181 -29.96 -12.06 39.89
CA LEU A 181 -29.90 -11.54 38.53
C LEU A 181 -29.21 -12.45 37.50
N ILE A 182 -28.37 -13.40 37.93
CA ILE A 182 -27.47 -14.10 36.99
C ILE A 182 -28.22 -15.12 36.11
N VAL A 183 -29.25 -15.79 36.64
CA VAL A 183 -30.04 -16.77 35.88
C VAL A 183 -30.99 -16.08 34.87
N GLY A 184 -31.51 -14.90 35.22
CA GLY A 184 -32.35 -14.09 34.32
C GLY A 184 -31.56 -13.46 33.17
N ILE A 185 -30.30 -13.06 33.41
CA ILE A 185 -29.43 -12.49 32.38
C ILE A 185 -29.09 -13.52 31.30
N VAL A 186 -28.78 -14.77 31.67
CA VAL A 186 -28.43 -15.82 30.70
C VAL A 186 -29.64 -16.21 29.85
N PHE A 187 -30.83 -16.35 30.44
CA PHE A 187 -32.06 -16.59 29.69
C PHE A 187 -32.43 -15.39 28.80
N GLY A 188 -32.22 -14.16 29.27
CA GLY A 188 -32.40 -12.94 28.49
C GLY A 188 -31.49 -12.88 27.26
N PHE A 189 -30.22 -13.26 27.39
CA PHE A 189 -29.28 -13.29 26.27
C PHE A 189 -29.60 -14.38 25.24
N ILE A 190 -30.08 -15.55 25.67
CA ILE A 190 -30.51 -16.60 24.74
C ILE A 190 -31.77 -16.18 23.98
N ILE A 191 -32.74 -15.56 24.66
CA ILE A 191 -33.96 -15.05 24.02
C ILE A 191 -33.64 -13.88 23.09
N CYS A 192 -32.75 -12.96 23.48
CA CYS A 192 -32.25 -11.91 22.58
C CYS A 192 -31.49 -12.48 21.39
N GLY A 193 -30.64 -13.49 21.58
CA GLY A 193 -29.91 -14.14 20.49
C GLY A 193 -30.84 -14.81 19.48
N ILE A 194 -31.88 -15.49 19.96
CA ILE A 194 -32.90 -16.09 19.09
C ILE A 194 -33.73 -15.00 18.40
N ALA A 195 -34.11 -13.92 19.09
CA ALA A 195 -34.84 -12.81 18.50
C ALA A 195 -34.02 -12.05 17.43
N VAL A 196 -32.71 -11.88 17.65
CA VAL A 196 -31.78 -11.31 16.67
C VAL A 196 -31.58 -12.27 15.50
N ALA A 197 -31.41 -13.57 15.73
CA ALA A 197 -31.28 -14.55 14.65
C ALA A 197 -32.54 -14.63 13.80
N VAL A 198 -33.73 -14.65 14.42
CA VAL A 198 -35.02 -14.59 13.74
C VAL A 198 -35.18 -13.24 13.05
N GLY A 199 -34.79 -12.13 13.67
CA GLY A 199 -34.79 -10.79 13.08
C GLY A 199 -33.87 -10.69 11.86
N VAL A 200 -32.68 -11.28 11.90
CA VAL A 200 -31.71 -11.35 10.79
C VAL A 200 -32.22 -12.27 9.68
N LEU A 201 -32.85 -13.39 10.00
CA LEU A 201 -33.46 -14.27 9.00
C LEU A 201 -34.69 -13.61 8.37
N HIS A 202 -35.50 -12.91 9.16
CA HIS A 202 -36.65 -12.15 8.67
C HIS A 202 -36.20 -10.91 7.89
N TYR A 203 -35.08 -10.27 8.26
CA TYR A 203 -34.45 -9.18 7.54
C TYR A 203 -33.84 -9.67 6.22
N LYS A 204 -33.12 -10.81 6.19
CA LYS A 204 -32.60 -11.41 4.96
C LYS A 204 -33.73 -11.86 4.02
N LYS A 205 -34.81 -12.44 4.57
CA LYS A 205 -36.00 -12.84 3.79
C LYS A 205 -36.76 -11.61 3.27
N ARG A 206 -36.95 -10.58 4.11
CA ARG A 206 -37.60 -9.31 3.76
C ARG A 206 -36.74 -8.46 2.83
N ARG A 207 -35.40 -8.54 2.88
CA ARG A 207 -34.47 -7.90 1.93
C ARG A 207 -34.53 -8.57 0.56
N ARG A 208 -34.63 -9.90 0.47
CA ARG A 208 -34.84 -10.61 -0.81
C ARG A 208 -36.20 -10.28 -1.44
N THR A 209 -37.28 -10.23 -0.65
CA THR A 209 -38.60 -9.83 -1.18
C THR A 209 -38.72 -8.33 -1.45
N ASN A 210 -38.10 -7.46 -0.62
CA ASN A 210 -38.09 -6.01 -0.86
C ASN A 210 -37.13 -5.60 -2.00
N MET A 211 -36.10 -6.38 -2.32
CA MET A 211 -35.23 -6.15 -3.48
C MET A 211 -35.96 -6.51 -4.77
N ASN A 212 -36.66 -7.66 -4.80
CA ASN A 212 -37.52 -8.01 -5.93
C ASN A 212 -38.74 -7.08 -6.06
N ALA A 213 -39.27 -6.56 -4.95
CA ALA A 213 -40.36 -5.57 -4.95
C ALA A 213 -39.88 -4.13 -5.20
N ARG A 214 -38.61 -3.78 -4.94
CA ARG A 214 -38.01 -2.50 -5.36
C ARG A 214 -37.69 -2.51 -6.84
N ILE A 215 -37.14 -3.61 -7.37
CA ILE A 215 -36.91 -3.77 -8.82
C ILE A 215 -38.23 -3.75 -9.57
N ASN A 216 -39.26 -4.47 -9.11
CA ASN A 216 -40.57 -4.45 -9.78
C ASN A 216 -41.38 -3.16 -9.49
N GLY A 217 -41.20 -2.55 -8.33
CA GLY A 217 -41.88 -1.31 -7.93
C GLY A 217 -41.28 -0.03 -8.51
N GLU A 218 -39.98 -0.01 -8.83
CA GLU A 218 -39.34 1.06 -9.60
C GLU A 218 -39.64 0.94 -11.10
N VAL A 219 -39.88 -0.27 -11.63
CA VAL A 219 -40.32 -0.47 -13.02
C VAL A 219 -41.78 -0.02 -13.23
N GLU A 220 -42.65 -0.13 -12.24
CA GLU A 220 -44.04 0.37 -12.32
C GLU A 220 -44.19 1.86 -11.94
N GLY A 221 -43.21 2.45 -11.24
CA GLY A 221 -43.17 3.88 -10.90
C GLY A 221 -42.62 4.80 -12.00
N ILE A 222 -42.00 4.24 -13.04
CA ILE A 222 -41.51 5.00 -14.21
C ILE A 222 -42.64 5.08 -15.24
N SER A 223 -43.63 5.93 -14.96
CA SER A 223 -44.45 6.54 -16.00
C SER A 223 -44.13 8.02 -16.08
N LEU A 224 -43.25 8.35 -17.04
CA LEU A 224 -43.08 9.66 -17.67
C LEU A 224 -42.83 10.85 -16.72
N LEU A 225 -41.56 11.11 -16.40
CA LEU A 225 -41.12 12.50 -16.36
C LEU A 225 -40.83 12.94 -17.80
N PRO A 226 -41.33 14.11 -18.23
CA PRO A 226 -41.18 14.55 -19.61
C PRO A 226 -39.71 14.81 -19.91
N ARG A 227 -39.31 14.31 -21.07
CA ARG A 227 -38.12 14.69 -21.82
C ARG A 227 -38.18 16.21 -22.09
N ASN A 228 -37.70 17.01 -21.15
CA ASN A 228 -37.34 18.41 -21.34
C ASN A 228 -35.99 18.64 -20.67
N ASN A 229 -35.13 19.31 -21.42
CA ASN A 229 -33.70 19.45 -21.25
C ASN A 229 -33.30 20.30 -20.02
N ASP A 230 -32.08 20.06 -19.52
CA ASP A 230 -31.16 21.05 -18.95
C ASP A 230 -31.64 21.95 -17.78
N GLU A 231 -32.23 21.40 -16.72
CA GLU A 231 -32.27 22.09 -15.42
C GLU A 231 -31.37 21.39 -14.38
N PRO A 232 -30.44 22.11 -13.72
CA PRO A 232 -29.69 21.56 -12.60
C PRO A 232 -30.65 21.11 -11.50
N LEU A 233 -30.39 19.95 -10.88
CA LEU A 233 -31.16 19.49 -9.71
C LEU A 233 -31.28 20.65 -8.71
N THR A 234 -32.51 21.01 -8.35
CA THR A 234 -32.74 22.11 -7.40
C THR A 234 -32.04 21.80 -6.07
N LYS A 235 -31.44 22.83 -5.42
CA LYS A 235 -30.78 22.71 -4.10
C LYS A 235 -31.66 22.00 -3.06
N GLU A 236 -32.98 22.08 -3.19
CA GLU A 236 -33.96 21.41 -2.32
C GLU A 236 -34.10 19.91 -2.58
N THR A 237 -34.07 19.48 -3.85
CA THR A 237 -34.11 18.06 -4.22
C THR A 237 -32.82 17.36 -3.77
N TYR A 238 -31.67 18.01 -3.96
CA TYR A 238 -30.35 17.51 -3.52
C TYR A 238 -30.21 17.45 -1.99
N LYS A 239 -30.69 18.46 -1.26
CA LYS A 239 -30.76 18.45 0.21
C LYS A 239 -31.58 17.27 0.76
N ARG A 240 -32.69 16.93 0.10
CA ARG A 240 -33.58 15.84 0.53
C ARG A 240 -32.94 14.46 0.39
N PHE A 241 -32.02 14.28 -0.57
CA PHE A 241 -31.22 13.06 -0.72
C PHE A 241 -30.06 12.99 0.29
N HIS A 242 -29.45 14.12 0.64
CA HIS A 242 -28.32 14.17 1.59
C HIS A 242 -28.71 14.00 3.07
N ASP A 243 -29.99 14.15 3.41
CA ASP A 243 -30.55 13.78 4.73
C ASP A 243 -30.75 12.25 4.88
N ASP A 244 -30.42 11.45 3.85
CA ASP A 244 -30.37 10.00 3.97
C ASP A 244 -29.24 9.58 4.92
N SER A 245 -29.56 8.78 5.94
CA SER A 245 -28.62 8.47 7.03
C SER A 245 -27.33 7.81 6.53
N MET A 246 -27.40 7.11 5.40
CA MET A 246 -26.27 6.44 4.77
C MET A 246 -25.21 7.44 4.25
N ILE A 247 -25.64 8.54 3.63
CA ILE A 247 -24.73 9.56 3.07
C ILE A 247 -24.08 10.39 4.19
N LYS A 248 -24.82 10.67 5.25
CA LYS A 248 -24.30 11.34 6.44
C LYS A 248 -23.21 10.54 7.12
N GLU A 249 -23.44 9.23 7.31
CA GLU A 249 -22.47 8.30 7.90
C GLU A 249 -21.19 8.20 7.06
N PHE A 250 -21.31 8.08 5.72
CA PHE A 250 -20.18 8.12 4.80
C PHE A 250 -19.35 9.42 4.93
N CYS A 251 -20.01 10.57 4.99
CA CYS A 251 -19.36 11.88 5.11
C CYS A 251 -18.65 12.09 6.45
N GLU A 252 -19.14 11.48 7.52
CA GLU A 252 -18.49 11.49 8.84
C GLU A 252 -17.26 10.58 8.86
N ARG A 253 -17.30 9.41 8.20
CA ARG A 253 -16.16 8.48 8.11
C ARG A 253 -15.00 9.00 7.26
N LEU A 254 -15.27 9.76 6.19
CA LEU A 254 -14.22 10.43 5.40
C LEU A 254 -13.58 11.63 6.13
N HIS A 255 -14.11 12.06 7.28
CA HIS A 255 -13.68 13.27 7.98
C HIS A 255 -12.53 13.01 8.96
N ASP A 256 -11.41 12.47 8.47
CA ASP A 256 -10.15 12.51 9.21
C ASP A 256 -9.52 13.90 9.05
N LYS A 257 -9.60 14.68 10.12
CA LYS A 257 -9.05 16.05 10.17
C LYS A 257 -7.57 16.09 9.77
N THR A 258 -6.78 15.07 10.12
CA THR A 258 -5.35 15.03 9.78
C THR A 258 -5.13 14.86 8.28
N THR A 259 -5.87 13.98 7.63
CA THR A 259 -5.85 13.76 6.18
C THR A 259 -6.26 15.04 5.41
N ILE A 260 -7.29 15.74 5.88
CA ILE A 260 -7.74 17.01 5.26
C ILE A 260 -6.68 18.11 5.40
N ASP A 261 -6.03 18.24 6.56
CA ASP A 261 -4.98 19.24 6.78
C ASP A 261 -3.72 18.96 5.93
N ARG A 262 -3.37 17.68 5.72
CA ARG A 262 -2.32 17.29 4.77
C ARG A 262 -2.69 17.64 3.33
N GLY A 263 -3.92 17.36 2.90
CA GLY A 263 -4.40 17.74 1.57
C GLY A 263 -4.40 19.26 1.34
N ARG A 264 -4.72 20.06 2.36
CA ARG A 264 -4.58 21.53 2.30
C ARG A 264 -3.13 21.96 2.11
N THR A 265 -2.19 21.28 2.77
CA THR A 265 -0.75 21.54 2.61
C THR A 265 -0.29 21.24 1.18
N LEU A 266 -0.75 20.13 0.61
CA LEU A 266 -0.49 19.76 -0.78
C LEU A 266 -1.07 20.79 -1.76
N GLN A 267 -2.26 21.34 -1.50
CA GLN A 267 -2.85 22.39 -2.32
C GLN A 267 -1.97 23.65 -2.36
N ASN A 268 -1.47 24.10 -1.21
CA ASN A 268 -0.58 25.25 -1.14
C ASN A 268 0.73 24.99 -1.91
N LEU A 269 1.25 23.77 -1.84
CA LEU A 269 2.43 23.36 -2.61
C LEU A 269 2.15 23.39 -4.12
N ALA A 270 1.05 22.80 -4.57
CA ALA A 270 0.65 22.77 -5.98
C ALA A 270 0.47 24.18 -6.57
N ARG A 271 -0.07 25.12 -5.79
CA ARG A 271 -0.28 26.52 -6.22
C ARG A 271 0.98 27.38 -6.19
N SER A 272 2.00 27.00 -5.41
CA SER A 272 3.25 27.75 -5.28
C SER A 272 4.40 27.23 -6.15
N GLY A 273 4.20 26.09 -6.84
CA GLY A 273 5.22 25.41 -7.63
C GLY A 273 5.43 25.93 -9.06
N ASP A 274 4.48 26.69 -9.63
CA ASP A 274 4.51 27.07 -11.05
C ASP A 274 4.80 28.57 -11.23
N THR A 275 6.03 28.93 -11.64
CA THR A 275 6.45 30.32 -11.89
C THR A 275 6.66 30.65 -13.38
N HIS A 276 6.32 29.72 -14.30
CA HIS A 276 6.60 29.88 -15.73
C HIS A 276 5.38 30.01 -16.62
N LYS A 277 4.17 29.65 -16.18
CA LYS A 277 2.91 29.87 -16.91
C LYS A 277 1.79 30.30 -15.97
N ASP A 278 0.97 31.24 -16.44
CA ASP A 278 -0.21 31.73 -15.73
C ASP A 278 -1.25 30.58 -15.53
N PRO A 279 -1.86 30.41 -14.34
CA PRO A 279 -2.80 29.33 -14.06
C PRO A 279 -3.96 29.19 -15.06
N ASP A 280 -4.48 30.30 -15.59
CA ASP A 280 -5.55 30.27 -16.59
C ASP A 280 -5.07 29.68 -17.91
N THR A 281 -3.81 29.93 -18.29
CA THR A 281 -3.20 29.34 -19.49
C THR A 281 -3.01 27.83 -19.32
N LYS A 282 -2.61 27.37 -18.13
CA LYS A 282 -2.46 25.94 -17.83
C LYS A 282 -3.81 25.22 -17.80
N PHE A 283 -4.84 25.86 -17.27
CA PHE A 283 -6.20 25.31 -17.26
C PHE A 283 -6.79 25.21 -18.68
N ALA A 284 -6.54 26.21 -19.54
CA ALA A 284 -6.93 26.16 -20.95
C ALA A 284 -6.27 24.99 -21.71
N ASP A 285 -4.97 24.75 -21.48
CA ASP A 285 -4.24 23.60 -22.05
C ASP A 285 -4.89 22.26 -21.63
N ILE A 286 -5.28 22.11 -20.36
CA ILE A 286 -5.98 20.92 -19.87
C ILE A 286 -7.33 20.74 -20.57
N ILE A 287 -8.10 21.81 -20.78
CA ILE A 287 -9.39 21.74 -21.49
C ILE A 287 -9.17 21.27 -22.94
N ASP A 288 -8.18 21.83 -23.64
CA ASP A 288 -7.91 21.46 -25.03
C ASP A 288 -7.42 20.01 -25.16
N LYS A 289 -6.55 19.57 -24.24
CA LYS A 289 -6.15 18.15 -24.11
C LYS A 289 -7.36 17.25 -23.83
N THR A 290 -8.28 17.69 -22.98
CA THR A 290 -9.51 16.94 -22.66
C THR A 290 -10.43 16.81 -23.88
N LYS A 291 -10.66 17.89 -24.63
CA LYS A 291 -11.46 17.86 -25.86
C LYS A 291 -10.89 16.88 -26.87
N SER A 292 -9.58 16.95 -27.09
CA SER A 292 -8.93 16.03 -28.02
C SER A 292 -8.98 14.58 -27.55
N TYR A 293 -8.88 14.34 -26.25
CA TYR A 293 -9.06 13.02 -25.68
C TYR A 293 -10.47 12.50 -25.96
N LEU A 294 -11.52 13.29 -25.72
CA LEU A 294 -12.91 12.89 -25.99
C LEU A 294 -13.19 12.66 -27.48
N GLU A 295 -12.64 13.50 -28.37
CA GLU A 295 -12.79 13.34 -29.82
C GLU A 295 -12.21 12.00 -30.30
N ALA A 296 -11.11 11.53 -29.71
CA ALA A 296 -10.52 10.22 -30.03
C ALA A 296 -11.46 9.03 -29.77
N TYR A 297 -12.47 9.21 -28.92
CA TYR A 297 -13.47 8.19 -28.59
C TYR A 297 -14.83 8.43 -29.24
N LYS A 298 -15.04 9.54 -29.98
CA LYS A 298 -16.33 9.94 -30.53
C LYS A 298 -17.03 8.84 -31.32
N ASN A 299 -16.34 8.24 -32.29
CA ASN A 299 -16.89 7.16 -33.13
C ASN A 299 -17.25 5.91 -32.31
N VAL A 300 -16.47 5.62 -31.26
CA VAL A 300 -16.71 4.48 -30.36
C VAL A 300 -17.91 4.78 -29.47
N ASN A 301 -18.05 6.02 -29.01
CA ASN A 301 -19.13 6.49 -28.16
C ASN A 301 -20.49 6.53 -28.88
N GLU A 302 -20.53 6.94 -30.16
CA GLU A 302 -21.74 6.87 -30.99
C GLU A 302 -22.32 5.45 -31.08
N ASN A 303 -21.47 4.44 -30.89
CA ASN A 303 -21.80 3.03 -30.95
C ASN A 303 -21.72 2.35 -29.57
N PHE A 304 -21.73 3.15 -28.50
CA PHE A 304 -21.76 2.64 -27.14
C PHE A 304 -23.08 1.88 -26.90
N VAL A 305 -23.00 0.82 -26.09
CA VAL A 305 -24.18 0.12 -25.56
C VAL A 305 -24.27 0.53 -24.11
N GLU A 306 -25.34 1.25 -23.77
CA GLU A 306 -25.58 1.65 -22.39
C GLU A 306 -25.92 0.42 -21.55
N THR A 307 -25.18 0.22 -20.46
CA THR A 307 -25.28 -0.93 -19.56
C THR A 307 -25.77 -0.51 -18.19
N ASP A 308 -26.21 -1.47 -17.37
CA ASP A 308 -26.54 -1.20 -15.97
C ASP A 308 -25.34 -0.62 -15.19
N LEU A 309 -24.12 -1.03 -15.56
CA LEU A 309 -22.88 -0.48 -14.99
C LEU A 309 -22.73 1.03 -15.25
N SER A 310 -22.91 1.46 -16.51
CA SER A 310 -22.80 2.88 -16.87
C SER A 310 -23.93 3.71 -16.27
N LYS A 311 -25.15 3.16 -16.23
CA LYS A 311 -26.32 3.82 -15.61
C LYS A 311 -26.13 4.03 -14.12
N GLU A 312 -25.67 3.01 -13.39
CA GLU A 312 -25.41 3.14 -11.96
C GLU A 312 -24.27 4.14 -11.68
N CYS A 313 -23.21 4.11 -12.49
CA CYS A 313 -22.11 5.06 -12.36
C CYS A 313 -22.59 6.51 -12.55
N LYS A 314 -23.39 6.77 -13.59
CA LYS A 314 -24.03 8.07 -13.82
C LYS A 314 -24.93 8.48 -12.66
N ARG A 315 -25.79 7.57 -12.20
CA ARG A 315 -26.70 7.80 -11.07
C ARG A 315 -25.93 8.19 -9.81
N LYS A 316 -24.85 7.49 -9.46
CA LYS A 316 -24.01 7.83 -8.31
C LYS A 316 -23.29 9.16 -8.48
N LEU A 317 -22.77 9.45 -9.67
CA LEU A 317 -22.11 10.71 -9.98
C LEU A 317 -23.07 11.90 -9.82
N GLU A 318 -24.29 11.78 -10.34
CA GLU A 318 -25.35 12.77 -10.21
C GLU A 318 -25.82 12.95 -8.77
N MET A 319 -25.96 11.84 -8.03
CA MET A 319 -26.46 11.83 -6.66
C MET A 319 -25.45 12.33 -5.63
N LEU A 320 -24.17 12.01 -5.80
CA LEU A 320 -23.12 12.23 -4.79
C LEU A 320 -22.07 13.27 -5.21
N GLY A 321 -22.05 13.66 -6.49
CA GLY A 321 -20.96 14.44 -7.07
C GLY A 321 -19.64 13.66 -7.22
N LEU A 322 -19.61 12.38 -6.83
CA LEU A 322 -18.44 11.49 -6.91
C LEU A 322 -18.88 10.08 -7.35
N ALA A 323 -18.19 9.52 -8.34
CA ALA A 323 -18.30 8.11 -8.69
C ALA A 323 -16.92 7.50 -8.97
N VAL A 324 -16.68 6.30 -8.46
CA VAL A 324 -15.44 5.54 -8.68
C VAL A 324 -15.78 4.21 -9.35
N LEU A 325 -15.42 4.06 -10.62
CA LEU A 325 -15.71 2.88 -11.43
C LEU A 325 -14.50 1.92 -11.43
N ILE A 326 -14.68 0.75 -10.81
CA ILE A 326 -13.63 -0.25 -10.61
C ILE A 326 -13.98 -1.55 -11.34
N GLY A 327 -12.98 -2.17 -11.98
CA GLY A 327 -13.20 -3.41 -12.74
C GLY A 327 -11.94 -3.94 -13.41
N GLN A 328 -12.04 -5.14 -13.95
CA GLN A 328 -10.92 -5.81 -14.65
C GLN A 328 -10.46 -5.04 -15.90
N GLN A 329 -9.28 -5.38 -16.42
CA GLN A 329 -8.75 -4.82 -17.66
C GLN A 329 -9.73 -5.09 -18.83
N GLY A 330 -9.88 -4.12 -19.74
CA GLY A 330 -10.73 -4.24 -20.95
C GLY A 330 -12.24 -4.39 -20.72
N SER A 331 -12.74 -4.24 -19.48
CA SER A 331 -14.17 -4.32 -19.16
C SER A 331 -15.01 -3.11 -19.61
N GLY A 332 -14.39 -2.10 -20.21
CA GLY A 332 -15.09 -0.91 -20.73
C GLY A 332 -15.19 0.27 -19.76
N LYS A 333 -14.48 0.28 -18.63
CA LYS A 333 -14.52 1.39 -17.65
C LYS A 333 -14.32 2.77 -18.27
N THR A 334 -13.24 2.93 -19.04
CA THR A 334 -12.93 4.18 -19.74
C THR A 334 -14.00 4.53 -20.76
N LEU A 335 -14.57 3.55 -21.47
CA LEU A 335 -15.66 3.78 -22.43
C LEU A 335 -16.94 4.24 -21.72
N SER A 336 -17.30 3.63 -20.59
CA SER A 336 -18.43 4.07 -19.77
C SER A 336 -18.22 5.48 -19.25
N ALA A 337 -17.02 5.81 -18.78
CA ALA A 337 -16.71 7.16 -18.29
C ALA A 337 -16.77 8.21 -19.40
N VAL A 338 -16.19 7.92 -20.57
CA VAL A 338 -16.27 8.79 -21.75
C VAL A 338 -17.71 8.96 -22.21
N HIS A 339 -18.51 7.89 -22.18
CA HIS A 339 -19.93 7.96 -22.52
C HIS A 339 -20.67 8.92 -21.57
N ILE A 340 -20.50 8.74 -20.26
CA ILE A 340 -21.07 9.64 -19.25
C ILE A 340 -20.62 11.08 -19.50
N LEU A 341 -19.32 11.33 -19.73
CA LEU A 341 -18.79 12.67 -20.05
C LEU A 341 -19.44 13.28 -21.30
N SER A 342 -19.78 12.47 -22.30
CA SER A 342 -20.37 12.93 -23.56
C SER A 342 -21.83 13.37 -23.43
N GLU A 343 -22.57 12.83 -22.45
CA GLU A 343 -23.98 13.17 -22.23
C GLU A 343 -24.19 14.55 -21.58
N TYR A 344 -23.13 15.13 -21.01
CA TYR A 344 -23.18 16.46 -20.41
C TYR A 344 -22.97 17.52 -21.50
N ASP A 345 -23.88 18.49 -21.57
CA ASP A 345 -23.82 19.58 -22.54
C ASP A 345 -22.55 20.44 -22.34
N GLU A 346 -21.75 20.59 -23.39
CA GLU A 346 -20.53 21.38 -23.40
C GLU A 346 -20.78 22.88 -23.29
N GLN A 347 -22.01 23.35 -23.54
CA GLN A 347 -22.40 24.74 -23.32
C GLN A 347 -22.61 25.05 -21.83
N VAL A 348 -22.94 24.02 -21.04
CA VAL A 348 -23.27 24.14 -19.61
C VAL A 348 -22.11 23.67 -18.73
N TRP A 349 -21.43 22.60 -19.14
CA TRP A 349 -20.43 21.90 -18.35
C TRP A 349 -19.03 22.03 -18.91
N THR A 350 -18.08 22.41 -18.05
CA THR A 350 -16.65 22.35 -18.36
C THR A 350 -16.13 20.95 -18.06
N LYS A 351 -15.54 20.27 -19.04
CA LYS A 351 -15.00 18.90 -18.89
C LYS A 351 -13.48 18.96 -18.75
N CYS A 352 -12.93 18.31 -17.73
CA CYS A 352 -11.48 18.29 -17.46
C CYS A 352 -10.98 16.88 -17.15
N LYS A 353 -10.05 16.35 -17.94
CA LYS A 353 -9.30 15.14 -17.62
C LYS A 353 -8.01 15.52 -16.90
N LEU A 354 -7.79 14.99 -15.71
CA LEU A 354 -6.58 15.24 -14.91
C LEU A 354 -5.73 13.97 -14.82
N THR A 355 -4.42 14.15 -14.70
CA THR A 355 -3.45 13.04 -14.66
C THR A 355 -2.58 13.05 -13.40
N SER A 356 -2.64 14.12 -12.60
CA SER A 356 -1.84 14.28 -11.38
C SER A 356 -2.64 14.84 -10.21
N TRP A 357 -2.17 14.61 -8.97
CA TRP A 357 -2.79 15.16 -7.77
C TRP A 357 -2.55 16.68 -7.68
N GLU A 358 -1.44 17.17 -8.24
CA GLU A 358 -1.12 18.59 -8.35
C GLU A 358 -2.18 19.32 -9.18
N GLU A 359 -2.55 18.79 -10.35
CA GLU A 359 -3.60 19.36 -11.19
C GLU A 359 -4.95 19.41 -10.47
N LEU A 360 -5.29 18.38 -9.68
CA LEU A 360 -6.53 18.34 -8.91
C LEU A 360 -6.62 19.47 -7.86
N LEU A 361 -5.48 19.88 -7.30
CA LEU A 361 -5.44 20.90 -6.23
C LEU A 361 -5.03 22.29 -6.70
N ALA A 362 -4.35 22.39 -7.85
CA ALA A 362 -3.82 23.64 -8.39
C ALA A 362 -4.93 24.64 -8.78
N PHE A 363 -6.05 24.14 -9.30
CA PHE A 363 -7.09 25.00 -9.86
C PHE A 363 -8.25 25.23 -8.90
N ASP A 364 -8.86 26.41 -9.05
CA ASP A 364 -10.19 26.70 -8.52
C ASP A 364 -11.21 26.43 -9.62
N PHE A 365 -11.79 25.23 -9.63
CA PHE A 365 -12.79 24.83 -10.62
C PHE A 365 -14.06 25.68 -10.49
N LYS A 366 -14.57 26.13 -11.64
CA LYS A 366 -15.78 26.97 -11.74
C LYS A 366 -17.05 26.12 -11.55
N GLU A 367 -18.18 26.80 -11.37
CA GLU A 367 -19.48 26.14 -11.31
C GLU A 367 -19.74 25.29 -12.56
N ASN A 368 -20.36 24.11 -12.40
CA ASN A 368 -20.60 23.13 -13.48
C ASN A 368 -19.33 22.58 -14.13
N THR A 369 -18.40 22.06 -13.32
CA THR A 369 -17.21 21.36 -13.83
C THR A 369 -17.32 19.85 -13.61
N LEU A 370 -17.06 19.06 -14.65
CA LEU A 370 -16.98 17.61 -14.61
C LEU A 370 -15.52 17.18 -14.78
N ILE A 371 -14.96 16.59 -13.72
CA ILE A 371 -13.58 16.16 -13.62
C ILE A 371 -13.50 14.65 -13.83
N TYR A 372 -12.56 14.23 -14.67
CA TYR A 372 -12.30 12.83 -14.98
C TYR A 372 -10.85 12.44 -14.66
N ILE A 373 -10.66 11.35 -13.92
CA ILE A 373 -9.35 10.75 -13.66
C ILE A 373 -9.38 9.31 -14.17
N ASP A 374 -8.58 9.03 -15.20
CA ASP A 374 -8.57 7.73 -15.88
C ASP A 374 -7.50 6.81 -15.29
N ASN A 375 -7.88 5.55 -14.99
CA ASN A 375 -7.00 4.48 -14.52
C ASN A 375 -6.09 4.93 -13.36
N LEU A 376 -6.69 5.52 -12.33
CA LEU A 376 -5.98 5.96 -11.13
C LEU A 376 -5.19 4.77 -10.52
N PHE A 377 -3.91 5.02 -10.20
CA PHE A 377 -2.93 4.04 -9.70
C PHE A 377 -2.39 2.99 -10.69
N ASP A 378 -2.75 3.05 -11.97
CA ASP A 378 -2.20 2.17 -13.02
C ASP A 378 -0.72 2.48 -13.32
N GLY A 379 0.04 1.43 -13.68
CA GLY A 379 1.43 1.53 -14.14
C GLY A 379 2.48 1.79 -13.04
N PHE A 380 2.06 1.90 -11.78
CA PHE A 380 2.95 2.24 -10.66
C PHE A 380 3.35 1.01 -9.85
N ILE A 381 4.63 0.67 -9.89
CA ILE A 381 5.17 -0.34 -8.99
C ILE A 381 6.05 0.34 -7.93
N TYR A 382 5.36 0.76 -6.86
CA TYR A 382 5.82 1.28 -5.55
C TYR A 382 5.78 2.80 -5.29
N ARG A 383 4.56 3.32 -5.09
CA ARG A 383 4.18 4.10 -3.89
C ARG A 383 5.04 5.33 -3.53
N ARG A 384 5.14 6.33 -4.40
CA ARG A 384 5.65 7.65 -3.97
C ARG A 384 4.58 8.69 -3.66
N GLU A 385 3.35 8.47 -4.14
CA GLU A 385 2.31 9.50 -4.09
C GLU A 385 0.91 8.97 -3.81
N VAL A 386 0.76 7.70 -3.41
CA VAL A 386 -0.58 7.17 -3.06
C VAL A 386 -1.15 7.91 -1.86
N ASP A 387 -0.31 8.23 -0.88
CA ASP A 387 -0.60 9.11 0.24
C ASP A 387 -1.01 10.51 -0.24
N LYS A 388 -0.25 11.11 -1.16
CA LYS A 388 -0.57 12.42 -1.73
C LYS A 388 -1.90 12.42 -2.48
N TRP A 389 -2.13 11.44 -3.34
CA TRP A 389 -3.39 11.23 -4.06
C TRP A 389 -4.54 11.09 -3.09
N TRP A 390 -4.37 10.27 -2.05
CA TRP A 390 -5.41 10.04 -1.05
C TRP A 390 -5.75 11.30 -0.25
N ASP A 391 -4.74 11.99 0.26
CA ASP A 391 -4.89 13.26 0.98
C ASP A 391 -5.55 14.32 0.07
N SER A 392 -5.16 14.37 -1.21
CA SER A 392 -5.71 15.29 -2.22
C SER A 392 -7.18 15.00 -2.54
N LEU A 393 -7.53 13.73 -2.81
CA LEU A 393 -8.91 13.31 -3.08
C LEU A 393 -9.82 13.56 -1.87
N SER A 394 -9.33 13.24 -0.67
CA SER A 394 -10.07 13.48 0.57
C SER A 394 -10.32 14.97 0.80
N PHE A 395 -9.29 15.80 0.67
CA PHE A 395 -9.42 17.25 0.78
C PHE A 395 -10.32 17.84 -0.31
N PHE A 396 -10.18 17.41 -1.56
CA PHE A 396 -11.00 17.87 -2.69
C PHE A 396 -12.47 17.54 -2.47
N TYR A 397 -12.78 16.31 -2.04
CA TYR A 397 -14.13 15.90 -1.70
C TYR A 397 -14.74 16.80 -0.62
N HIS A 398 -14.04 17.03 0.50
CA HIS A 398 -14.58 17.87 1.59
C HIS A 398 -14.68 19.36 1.23
N SER A 399 -13.75 19.88 0.43
CA SER A 399 -13.70 21.30 0.09
C SER A 399 -14.63 21.69 -1.06
N ARG A 400 -14.84 20.80 -2.05
CA ARG A 400 -15.59 21.12 -3.27
C ARG A 400 -16.87 20.33 -3.46
N ILE A 401 -16.84 19.03 -3.20
CA ILE A 401 -18.00 18.15 -3.45
C ILE A 401 -19.01 18.25 -2.29
N ARG A 402 -18.53 18.08 -1.05
CA ARG A 402 -19.37 18.08 0.15
C ARG A 402 -19.98 19.46 0.48
N GLN A 403 -19.24 20.54 0.23
CA GLN A 403 -19.70 21.90 0.56
C GLN A 403 -20.77 22.45 -0.41
N GLN A 404 -20.99 21.76 -1.55
CA GLN A 404 -22.09 22.00 -2.49
C GLN A 404 -22.23 23.45 -2.98
N SER A 405 -21.12 24.21 -3.04
CA SER A 405 -21.13 25.58 -3.53
C SER A 405 -21.16 25.68 -5.05
N ASP A 406 -20.56 24.72 -5.77
CA ASP A 406 -20.10 24.94 -7.15
C ASP A 406 -20.51 23.84 -8.17
N ASN A 407 -21.48 22.95 -7.89
CA ASN A 407 -21.92 21.85 -8.80
C ASN A 407 -20.76 21.13 -9.54
N VAL A 408 -19.67 20.85 -8.82
CA VAL A 408 -18.49 20.15 -9.37
C VAL A 408 -18.67 18.65 -9.17
N ARG A 409 -18.36 17.87 -10.22
CA ARG A 409 -18.49 16.40 -10.24
C ARG A 409 -17.15 15.74 -10.51
N LEU A 410 -16.86 14.61 -9.85
CA LEU A 410 -15.62 13.85 -9.99
C LEU A 410 -15.91 12.40 -10.36
N LEU A 411 -15.39 11.96 -11.50
CA LEU A 411 -15.46 10.60 -11.99
C LEU A 411 -14.06 9.99 -12.05
N ILE A 412 -13.88 8.83 -11.43
CA ILE A 412 -12.59 8.13 -11.36
C ILE A 412 -12.77 6.72 -11.94
N THR A 413 -11.85 6.26 -12.77
CA THR A 413 -11.75 4.83 -13.16
C THR A 413 -10.48 4.21 -12.58
N GLY A 414 -10.50 2.90 -12.28
CA GLY A 414 -9.34 2.19 -11.77
C GLY A 414 -9.43 0.67 -11.92
N LYS A 415 -8.29 -0.03 -11.86
CA LYS A 415 -8.30 -1.50 -11.77
C LYS A 415 -8.53 -1.95 -10.35
N ILE A 416 -9.20 -3.09 -10.20
CA ILE A 416 -9.55 -3.64 -8.90
C ILE A 416 -8.32 -3.91 -8.03
N ASP A 417 -7.29 -4.57 -8.59
CA ASP A 417 -6.10 -4.94 -7.83
C ASP A 417 -5.27 -3.72 -7.40
N GLU A 418 -5.17 -2.70 -8.27
CA GLU A 418 -4.45 -1.44 -7.99
C GLU A 418 -5.15 -0.62 -6.91
N MET A 419 -6.48 -0.53 -6.97
CA MET A 419 -7.28 0.14 -5.94
C MET A 419 -7.21 -0.59 -4.59
N GLU A 420 -7.30 -1.92 -4.60
CA GLU A 420 -7.18 -2.72 -3.38
C GLU A 420 -5.80 -2.60 -2.75
N GLU A 421 -4.75 -2.54 -3.57
CA GLU A 421 -3.37 -2.33 -3.13
C GLU A 421 -3.15 -0.92 -2.58
N ALA A 422 -3.70 0.11 -3.22
CA ALA A 422 -3.68 1.47 -2.73
C ALA A 422 -4.40 1.57 -1.38
N CYS A 423 -5.64 1.11 -1.27
CA CYS A 423 -6.40 1.12 -0.02
C CYS A 423 -5.69 0.35 1.11
N ALA A 424 -5.07 -0.79 0.81
CA ALA A 424 -4.29 -1.55 1.79
C ALA A 424 -3.04 -0.79 2.27
N LEU A 425 -2.47 0.09 1.45
CA LEU A 425 -1.33 0.91 1.84
C LEU A 425 -1.71 2.04 2.80
N ILE A 426 -2.79 2.74 2.53
CA ILE A 426 -3.21 3.90 3.33
C ILE A 426 -4.10 3.50 4.50
N LYS A 427 -4.39 2.20 4.64
CA LYS A 427 -5.32 1.67 5.64
C LYS A 427 -6.69 2.35 5.59
N ALA A 428 -7.15 2.63 4.38
CA ALA A 428 -8.48 3.21 4.17
C ALA A 428 -9.56 2.20 4.57
N ASP A 429 -10.65 2.71 5.16
CA ASP A 429 -11.84 1.93 5.41
C ASP A 429 -12.47 1.51 4.08
N LYS A 430 -12.16 0.27 3.67
CA LYS A 430 -12.65 -0.32 2.41
C LYS A 430 -14.17 -0.40 2.39
N GLU A 431 -14.82 -0.62 3.53
CA GLU A 431 -16.27 -0.74 3.63
C GLU A 431 -16.95 0.62 3.40
N ALA A 432 -16.37 1.71 3.92
CA ALA A 432 -16.90 3.07 3.71
C ALA A 432 -16.80 3.53 2.24
N LEU A 433 -15.69 3.24 1.56
CA LEU A 433 -15.54 3.53 0.12
C LEU A 433 -16.48 2.69 -0.73
N ASP A 434 -16.58 1.38 -0.43
CA ASP A 434 -17.25 0.40 -1.28
C ASP A 434 -18.75 0.57 -1.40
N GLU A 435 -19.43 0.97 -0.32
CA GLU A 435 -20.90 0.97 -0.33
C GLU A 435 -21.50 2.25 -0.97
N THR A 436 -20.80 3.38 -0.89
CA THR A 436 -21.43 4.69 -1.20
C THR A 436 -21.12 5.16 -2.62
N CYS A 437 -19.85 5.35 -3.01
CA CYS A 437 -19.47 5.99 -4.28
C CYS A 437 -18.81 5.06 -5.31
N VAL A 438 -18.40 3.85 -4.90
CA VAL A 438 -17.79 2.87 -5.79
C VAL A 438 -18.85 2.10 -6.58
N VAL A 439 -18.57 1.83 -7.85
CA VAL A 439 -19.33 0.95 -8.73
C VAL A 439 -18.39 -0.12 -9.25
N ARG A 440 -18.66 -1.40 -8.93
CA ARG A 440 -17.80 -2.52 -9.31
C ARG A 440 -18.39 -3.25 -10.51
N GLU A 441 -17.59 -3.49 -11.53
CA GLU A 441 -18.02 -4.20 -12.75
C GLU A 441 -18.61 -5.58 -12.46
N LYS A 442 -18.08 -6.31 -11.46
CA LYS A 442 -18.59 -7.63 -11.07
C LYS A 442 -20.04 -7.62 -10.55
N ASP A 443 -20.51 -6.47 -10.03
CA ASP A 443 -21.87 -6.34 -9.51
C ASP A 443 -22.89 -6.07 -10.64
N PHE A 444 -22.41 -5.70 -11.84
CA PHE A 444 -23.22 -5.38 -13.01
C PHE A 444 -22.72 -6.17 -14.23
N PRO A 445 -22.82 -7.51 -14.22
CA PRO A 445 -22.34 -8.34 -15.31
C PRO A 445 -23.15 -8.10 -16.59
N LEU A 446 -22.47 -7.98 -17.73
CA LEU A 446 -23.12 -7.83 -19.03
C LEU A 446 -24.02 -9.04 -19.32
N THR A 447 -25.26 -8.76 -19.68
CA THR A 447 -26.22 -9.75 -20.17
C THR A 447 -25.81 -10.28 -21.55
N PRO A 448 -26.22 -11.50 -21.94
CA PRO A 448 -25.97 -12.01 -23.28
C PRO A 448 -26.53 -11.11 -24.40
N ALA A 449 -27.62 -10.39 -24.15
CA ALA A 449 -28.21 -9.46 -25.10
C ALA A 449 -27.32 -8.23 -25.31
N GLU A 450 -26.87 -7.58 -24.23
CA GLU A 450 -25.92 -6.45 -24.31
C GLU A 450 -24.63 -6.86 -25.01
N ARG A 451 -24.11 -8.06 -24.73
CA ARG A 451 -22.92 -8.59 -25.39
C ARG A 451 -23.09 -8.71 -26.91
N ILE A 452 -24.18 -9.33 -27.35
CA ILE A 452 -24.48 -9.46 -28.78
C ILE A 452 -24.63 -8.07 -29.43
N GLU A 453 -25.37 -7.16 -28.80
CA GLU A 453 -25.54 -5.79 -29.29
C GLU A 453 -24.19 -5.07 -29.42
N MET A 454 -23.32 -5.18 -28.41
CA MET A 454 -21.98 -4.60 -28.43
C MET A 454 -21.16 -5.11 -29.62
N LEU A 455 -21.17 -6.43 -29.85
CA LEU A 455 -20.44 -7.03 -30.97
C LEU A 455 -20.99 -6.55 -32.32
N GLU A 456 -22.31 -6.51 -32.47
CA GLU A 456 -22.97 -6.03 -33.69
C GLU A 456 -22.66 -4.57 -33.99
N LYS A 457 -22.70 -3.70 -32.97
CA LYS A 457 -22.32 -2.28 -33.11
C LYS A 457 -20.84 -2.13 -33.48
N GLN A 458 -19.93 -2.87 -32.84
CA GLN A 458 -18.51 -2.86 -33.21
C GLN A 458 -18.28 -3.33 -34.65
N MET A 459 -18.97 -4.38 -35.10
CA MET A 459 -18.90 -4.85 -36.49
C MET A 459 -19.34 -3.77 -37.49
N LYS A 460 -20.41 -3.02 -37.17
CA LYS A 460 -20.88 -1.90 -37.99
C LYS A 460 -19.86 -0.76 -38.07
N VAL A 461 -19.19 -0.42 -36.96
CA VAL A 461 -18.13 0.61 -36.93
C VAL A 461 -17.02 0.31 -37.93
N PHE A 462 -16.63 -0.96 -38.05
CA PHE A 462 -15.61 -1.41 -38.99
C PHE A 462 -16.15 -1.79 -40.37
N GLN A 463 -17.38 -1.36 -40.70
CA GLN A 463 -18.06 -1.61 -41.98
C GLN A 463 -18.14 -3.10 -42.36
N LYS A 464 -18.22 -3.99 -41.36
CA LYS A 464 -18.33 -5.43 -41.56
C LYS A 464 -19.77 -5.87 -41.52
N ASN A 465 -20.11 -6.89 -42.31
CA ASN A 465 -21.46 -7.46 -42.31
C ASN A 465 -21.74 -8.16 -40.96
N THR A 466 -22.77 -7.70 -40.25
CA THR A 466 -23.24 -8.30 -38.98
C THR A 466 -23.74 -9.73 -39.17
N ASP A 467 -24.22 -10.09 -40.36
CA ASP A 467 -24.63 -11.47 -40.69
C ASP A 467 -23.44 -12.45 -40.71
N SER A 468 -22.21 -11.94 -40.68
CA SER A 468 -21.01 -12.77 -40.53
C SER A 468 -20.76 -13.25 -39.10
N ILE A 469 -21.53 -12.76 -38.11
CA ILE A 469 -21.51 -13.30 -36.75
C ILE A 469 -22.23 -14.65 -36.77
N THR A 470 -21.46 -15.73 -36.76
CA THR A 470 -21.98 -17.10 -36.85
C THR A 470 -22.84 -17.47 -35.65
N ASP A 471 -23.77 -18.42 -35.83
CA ASP A 471 -24.55 -18.97 -34.71
C ASP A 471 -23.66 -19.62 -33.65
N ILE A 472 -22.52 -20.18 -34.06
CA ILE A 472 -21.48 -20.70 -33.16
C ILE A 472 -20.99 -19.58 -32.23
N MET A 473 -20.70 -18.40 -32.77
CA MET A 473 -20.26 -17.25 -31.98
C MET A 473 -21.36 -16.74 -31.05
N LYS A 474 -22.62 -16.65 -31.53
CA LYS A 474 -23.75 -16.24 -30.70
C LYS A 474 -24.00 -17.21 -29.55
N ASN A 475 -23.91 -18.52 -29.79
CA ASN A 475 -24.04 -19.54 -28.75
C ASN A 475 -22.89 -19.47 -27.75
N PHE A 476 -21.65 -19.31 -28.23
CA PHE A 476 -20.49 -19.11 -27.36
C PHE A 476 -20.65 -17.91 -26.41
N ILE A 477 -21.14 -16.76 -26.91
CA ILE A 477 -21.37 -15.56 -26.09
C ILE A 477 -22.41 -15.82 -24.99
N LYS A 478 -23.45 -16.62 -25.29
CA LYS A 478 -24.53 -16.96 -24.35
C LYS A 478 -24.08 -17.95 -23.27
N GLU A 479 -23.20 -18.88 -23.61
CA GLU A 479 -22.72 -19.94 -22.71
C GLU A 479 -21.51 -19.51 -21.86
N THR A 480 -20.76 -18.49 -22.30
CA THR A 480 -19.54 -18.03 -21.62
C THR A 480 -19.86 -17.01 -20.53
N ASN A 481 -19.36 -17.24 -19.32
CA ASN A 481 -19.57 -16.33 -18.19
C ASN A 481 -18.33 -15.48 -17.85
N GLU A 482 -17.14 -15.87 -18.32
CA GLU A 482 -15.89 -15.21 -17.96
C GLU A 482 -15.07 -14.84 -19.20
N PHE A 483 -14.46 -13.65 -19.16
CA PHE A 483 -13.63 -13.12 -20.25
C PHE A 483 -12.32 -12.59 -19.65
N PRO A 484 -11.14 -13.17 -19.96
CA PRO A 484 -9.88 -12.86 -19.27
C PRO A 484 -9.40 -11.40 -19.35
N VAL A 485 -9.86 -10.64 -20.35
CA VAL A 485 -9.49 -9.23 -20.57
C VAL A 485 -10.74 -8.38 -20.83
N GLY A 486 -11.88 -8.79 -20.26
CA GLY A 486 -13.17 -8.11 -20.42
C GLY A 486 -13.80 -8.31 -21.81
N TYR A 487 -15.13 -8.37 -21.82
CA TYR A 487 -15.89 -8.61 -23.07
C TYR A 487 -15.76 -7.48 -24.09
N PRO A 488 -15.90 -6.18 -23.73
CA PRO A 488 -15.88 -5.09 -24.71
C PRO A 488 -14.60 -5.04 -25.55
N LEU A 489 -13.44 -5.27 -24.93
CA LEU A 489 -12.18 -5.32 -25.66
C LEU A 489 -12.10 -6.54 -26.60
N CYS A 490 -12.54 -7.72 -26.16
CA CYS A 490 -12.56 -8.91 -27.02
C CYS A 490 -13.51 -8.72 -28.23
N ALA A 491 -14.68 -8.11 -28.02
CA ALA A 491 -15.62 -7.77 -29.09
C ALA A 491 -14.99 -6.82 -30.10
N HIS A 492 -14.23 -5.83 -29.61
CA HIS A 492 -13.45 -4.95 -30.45
C HIS A 492 -12.38 -5.69 -31.27
N MET A 493 -11.57 -6.54 -30.64
CA MET A 493 -10.55 -7.37 -31.31
C MET A 493 -11.16 -8.23 -32.43
N TYR A 494 -12.30 -8.85 -32.16
CA TYR A 494 -13.04 -9.63 -33.16
C TYR A 494 -13.51 -8.75 -34.32
N ALA A 495 -14.04 -7.57 -34.02
CA ALA A 495 -14.55 -6.64 -35.02
C ALA A 495 -13.45 -6.01 -35.87
N ILE A 496 -12.20 -5.86 -35.39
CA ILE A 496 -11.09 -5.33 -36.20
C ILE A 496 -10.45 -6.40 -37.10
N GLU A 497 -10.49 -7.69 -36.74
CA GLU A 497 -9.82 -8.77 -37.49
C GLU A 497 -10.32 -8.89 -38.94
N GLU A 498 -9.45 -8.53 -39.89
CA GLU A 498 -9.76 -8.46 -41.32
C GLU A 498 -10.02 -9.86 -41.90
N ARG A 499 -9.28 -10.87 -41.42
CA ARG A 499 -9.41 -12.26 -41.89
C ARG A 499 -10.64 -12.92 -41.28
N SER A 500 -11.66 -13.11 -42.10
CA SER A 500 -12.94 -13.66 -41.65
C SER A 500 -12.84 -15.04 -41.00
N TRP A 501 -11.88 -15.87 -41.43
CA TRP A 501 -11.65 -17.21 -40.85
C TRP A 501 -10.91 -17.18 -39.50
N GLU A 502 -10.29 -16.07 -39.11
CA GLU A 502 -9.65 -15.92 -37.78
C GLU A 502 -10.60 -15.34 -36.73
N ARG A 503 -11.77 -14.88 -37.15
CA ARG A 503 -12.85 -14.42 -36.27
C ARG A 503 -13.54 -15.60 -35.58
N VAL A 504 -12.87 -16.18 -34.59
CA VAL A 504 -13.28 -17.39 -33.86
C VAL A 504 -13.46 -17.16 -32.35
N PRO A 505 -14.27 -17.98 -31.65
CA PRO A 505 -14.45 -17.90 -30.19
C PRO A 505 -13.15 -17.93 -29.37
N GLU A 506 -12.11 -18.58 -29.86
CA GLU A 506 -10.81 -18.70 -29.19
C GLU A 506 -10.17 -17.32 -28.92
N MET A 507 -10.48 -16.28 -29.72
CA MET A 507 -10.05 -14.91 -29.46
C MET A 507 -10.54 -14.38 -28.10
N PHE A 508 -11.72 -14.81 -27.65
CA PHE A 508 -12.29 -14.42 -26.37
C PHE A 508 -11.75 -15.25 -25.21
N LYS A 509 -11.37 -16.52 -25.48
CA LYS A 509 -10.75 -17.41 -24.49
C LYS A 509 -9.28 -17.08 -24.24
N SER A 510 -8.57 -16.60 -25.27
CA SER A 510 -7.13 -16.32 -25.21
C SER A 510 -6.76 -15.01 -25.93
N PRO A 511 -7.34 -13.86 -25.53
CA PRO A 511 -7.15 -12.58 -26.21
C PRO A 511 -5.70 -12.10 -26.22
N ARG A 512 -4.93 -12.40 -25.17
CA ARG A 512 -3.50 -12.06 -25.08
C ARG A 512 -2.68 -12.79 -26.16
N GLN A 513 -3.02 -14.06 -26.43
CA GLN A 513 -2.38 -14.83 -27.49
C GLN A 513 -2.75 -14.29 -28.88
N TYR A 514 -4.01 -13.86 -29.08
CA TYR A 514 -4.41 -13.18 -30.30
C TYR A 514 -3.59 -11.90 -30.52
N VAL A 515 -3.50 -11.03 -29.51
CA VAL A 515 -2.73 -9.78 -29.60
C VAL A 515 -1.27 -10.06 -29.94
N LYS A 516 -0.64 -11.03 -29.27
CA LYS A 516 0.72 -11.46 -29.59
C LYS A 516 0.89 -11.83 -31.06
N ASN A 517 0.02 -12.70 -31.57
CA ASN A 517 0.06 -13.12 -32.98
C ASN A 517 -0.19 -11.95 -33.93
N HIS A 518 -1.10 -11.04 -33.57
CA HIS A 518 -1.41 -9.86 -34.35
C HIS A 518 -0.22 -8.89 -34.44
N ILE A 519 0.44 -8.60 -33.31
CA ILE A 519 1.65 -7.77 -33.27
C ILE A 519 2.78 -8.40 -34.09
N GLU A 520 3.01 -9.71 -33.94
CA GLU A 520 4.01 -10.45 -34.73
C GLU A 520 3.71 -10.33 -36.23
N TYR A 521 2.45 -10.52 -36.63
CA TYR A 521 1.99 -10.34 -38.01
C TYR A 521 2.20 -8.91 -38.55
N GLU A 522 1.83 -7.89 -37.77
CA GLU A 522 1.98 -6.48 -38.16
C GLU A 522 3.44 -6.07 -38.37
N ILE A 523 4.34 -6.59 -37.52
CA ILE A 523 5.79 -6.35 -37.66
C ILE A 523 6.37 -7.11 -38.85
N ASP A 524 6.01 -8.39 -39.02
CA ASP A 524 6.62 -9.27 -40.01
C ASP A 524 6.17 -8.94 -41.44
N ARG A 525 4.92 -8.49 -41.62
CA ARG A 525 4.41 -8.04 -42.94
C ARG A 525 5.04 -6.74 -43.41
N ASP A 526 5.53 -5.91 -42.49
CA ASP A 526 6.10 -4.61 -42.81
C ASP A 526 7.55 -4.71 -43.32
N GLN A 527 7.68 -4.84 -44.64
CA GLN A 527 8.97 -4.96 -45.32
C GLN A 527 9.92 -3.79 -45.05
N LYS A 528 9.37 -2.59 -44.79
CA LYS A 528 10.14 -1.37 -44.50
C LYS A 528 10.61 -1.26 -43.05
N ARG A 529 10.20 -2.15 -42.15
CA ARG A 529 10.58 -2.18 -40.71
C ARG A 529 10.16 -0.93 -39.92
N GLN A 530 9.22 -0.16 -40.44
CA GLN A 530 8.62 1.01 -39.80
C GLN A 530 7.79 0.61 -38.57
N VAL A 531 6.99 -0.46 -38.65
CA VAL A 531 6.15 -0.94 -37.53
C VAL A 531 7.03 -1.36 -36.35
N LYS A 532 8.08 -2.16 -36.61
CA LYS A 532 9.07 -2.54 -35.59
C LYS A 532 9.68 -1.31 -34.91
N THR A 533 10.08 -0.32 -35.70
CA THR A 533 10.73 0.90 -35.20
C THR A 533 9.77 1.76 -34.38
N LEU A 534 8.54 1.97 -34.88
CA LEU A 534 7.48 2.68 -34.19
C LEU A 534 7.16 2.03 -32.84
N PHE A 535 6.93 0.73 -32.82
CA PHE A 535 6.61 -0.01 -31.60
C PHE A 535 7.76 0.02 -30.58
N LEU A 536 9.01 -0.06 -31.03
CA LEU A 536 10.16 0.11 -30.15
C LEU A 536 10.17 1.51 -29.51
N ILE A 537 9.99 2.57 -30.31
CA ILE A 537 9.93 3.95 -29.80
C ILE A 537 8.82 4.10 -28.77
N LEU A 538 7.61 3.61 -29.06
CA LEU A 538 6.46 3.74 -28.17
C LEU A 538 6.66 2.98 -26.85
N VAL A 539 7.24 1.77 -26.87
CA VAL A 539 7.57 1.04 -25.62
C VAL A 539 8.50 1.85 -24.71
N PHE A 540 9.51 2.52 -25.27
CA PHE A 540 10.43 3.36 -24.50
C PHE A 540 9.83 4.71 -24.11
N TYR A 541 8.89 5.23 -24.89
CA TYR A 541 8.12 6.43 -24.55
C TYR A 541 7.20 6.20 -23.34
N PHE A 542 6.50 5.06 -23.30
CA PHE A 542 5.64 4.69 -22.17
C PHE A 542 6.40 4.09 -20.98
N SER A 543 7.75 4.03 -21.04
CA SER A 543 8.56 3.54 -19.93
C SER A 543 8.97 4.68 -18.99
N PRO A 544 8.81 4.55 -17.66
CA PRO A 544 9.09 5.63 -16.70
C PRO A 544 10.57 6.04 -16.50
N VAL A 545 11.51 5.61 -17.35
CA VAL A 545 12.95 5.79 -17.08
C VAL A 545 13.37 7.25 -17.24
N GLY A 546 13.60 7.88 -16.07
CA GLY A 546 14.25 9.17 -15.91
C GLY A 546 13.31 10.37 -16.04
N SER A 547 13.17 11.12 -14.95
CA SER A 547 12.66 12.51 -14.82
C SER A 547 11.53 12.91 -15.76
N THR A 548 10.33 13.05 -15.16
CA THR A 548 9.09 13.69 -15.63
C THR A 548 8.65 13.45 -17.09
N PRO A 549 7.37 13.10 -17.33
CA PRO A 549 6.79 13.15 -18.67
C PRO A 549 6.60 14.63 -19.05
N GLU A 550 7.68 15.33 -19.36
CA GLU A 550 7.63 16.77 -19.68
C GLU A 550 7.76 17.07 -21.18
N GLN A 551 7.95 16.06 -22.04
CA GLN A 551 7.87 16.24 -23.49
C GLN A 551 6.93 15.22 -24.14
N ASP A 552 5.80 15.75 -24.61
CA ASP A 552 4.91 15.10 -25.56
C ASP A 552 5.71 14.67 -26.80
N LEU A 553 5.71 13.38 -27.15
CA LEU A 553 6.42 12.87 -28.32
C LEU A 553 5.58 13.06 -29.59
N ASP A 554 5.97 14.01 -30.44
CA ASP A 554 5.34 14.29 -31.73
C ASP A 554 6.01 13.48 -32.84
N LEU A 555 5.34 12.41 -33.31
CA LEU A 555 5.90 11.52 -34.33
C LEU A 555 6.16 12.17 -35.69
N LYS A 556 5.66 13.38 -35.93
CA LYS A 556 5.78 14.07 -37.22
C LYS A 556 6.94 15.05 -37.24
N TYR A 557 7.22 15.72 -36.13
CA TYR A 557 8.23 16.78 -36.05
C TYR A 557 9.45 16.44 -35.22
N ASP A 558 9.34 15.48 -34.29
CA ASP A 558 10.47 15.13 -33.45
C ASP A 558 11.51 14.30 -34.20
N ASP A 559 12.77 14.50 -33.83
CA ASP A 559 13.86 13.63 -34.26
C ASP A 559 13.79 12.31 -33.47
N LEU A 560 12.98 11.39 -33.98
CA LEU A 560 12.73 10.08 -33.35
C LEU A 560 13.98 9.21 -33.24
N LYS A 561 14.96 9.41 -34.12
CA LYS A 561 16.25 8.71 -34.04
C LYS A 561 17.06 9.24 -32.87
N LYS A 562 17.09 10.56 -32.69
CA LYS A 562 17.71 11.19 -31.52
C LYS A 562 16.97 10.81 -30.24
N PHE A 563 15.64 10.83 -30.23
CA PHE A 563 14.84 10.38 -29.08
C PHE A 563 15.23 8.97 -28.65
N LEU A 564 15.22 8.02 -29.58
CA LEU A 564 15.59 6.64 -29.29
C LEU A 564 17.02 6.58 -28.73
N LYS A 565 18.00 7.22 -29.39
CA LYS A 565 19.40 7.27 -28.90
C LYS A 565 19.57 7.90 -27.52
N THR A 566 18.69 8.82 -27.10
CA THR A 566 18.73 9.38 -25.74
C THR A 566 18.14 8.44 -24.69
N LYS A 567 17.23 7.56 -25.09
CA LYS A 567 16.54 6.61 -24.21
C LYS A 567 17.20 5.23 -24.18
N VAL A 568 17.96 4.87 -25.22
CA VAL A 568 18.61 3.55 -25.38
C VAL A 568 20.10 3.70 -25.66
N SER A 569 20.91 2.75 -25.19
CA SER A 569 22.35 2.73 -25.52
C SER A 569 22.57 2.54 -27.02
N GLU A 570 23.66 3.07 -27.57
CA GLU A 570 24.02 2.86 -28.99
C GLU A 570 24.12 1.37 -29.34
N GLU A 571 24.65 0.57 -28.42
CA GLU A 571 24.70 -0.90 -28.53
C GLU A 571 23.31 -1.54 -28.65
N LEU A 572 22.30 -1.04 -27.92
CA LEU A 572 20.93 -1.53 -28.04
C LEU A 572 20.34 -1.20 -29.41
N ALA A 573 20.53 0.04 -29.87
CA ALA A 573 20.04 0.46 -31.18
C ALA A 573 20.63 -0.40 -32.31
N GLU A 574 21.94 -0.66 -32.26
CA GLU A 574 22.63 -1.52 -33.24
C GLU A 574 22.11 -2.97 -33.23
N LYS A 575 21.91 -3.56 -32.05
CA LYS A 575 21.37 -4.93 -31.92
C LYS A 575 19.89 -5.03 -32.35
N MET A 576 19.19 -3.90 -32.44
CA MET A 576 17.80 -3.81 -32.88
C MET A 576 17.65 -3.50 -34.38
N GLU A 577 18.74 -3.27 -35.11
CA GLU A 577 18.70 -3.08 -36.57
C GLU A 577 18.18 -4.35 -37.31
N PRO A 578 17.60 -4.23 -38.51
CA PRO A 578 17.30 -2.99 -39.23
C PRO A 578 16.12 -2.22 -38.62
N LEU A 579 16.29 -0.90 -38.47
CA LEU A 579 15.28 0.09 -38.07
C LEU A 579 15.06 1.11 -39.20
N SER A 580 13.83 1.59 -39.34
CA SER A 580 13.44 2.60 -40.32
C SER A 580 12.66 3.71 -39.64
N PHE A 581 13.19 4.94 -39.72
CA PHE A 581 12.61 6.14 -39.12
C PHE A 581 11.77 6.95 -40.11
N ASP A 582 11.68 6.50 -41.37
CA ASP A 582 10.96 7.21 -42.42
C ASP A 582 9.45 7.05 -42.24
N ASN A 583 8.69 8.15 -42.37
CA ASN A 583 7.22 8.16 -42.39
C ASN A 583 6.55 7.41 -41.22
N LEU A 584 7.15 7.44 -40.02
CA LEU A 584 6.58 6.77 -38.84
C LEU A 584 5.22 7.32 -38.44
N TYR A 585 4.97 8.62 -38.63
CA TYR A 585 3.65 9.23 -38.43
C TYR A 585 2.57 8.59 -39.33
N ASP A 586 2.85 8.44 -40.62
CA ASP A 586 1.89 7.80 -41.54
C ASP A 586 1.66 6.33 -41.19
N LYS A 587 2.72 5.62 -40.78
CA LYS A 587 2.58 4.25 -40.32
C LYS A 587 1.76 4.16 -39.03
N ALA A 588 1.89 5.11 -38.12
CA ALA A 588 1.07 5.18 -36.92
C ALA A 588 -0.41 5.41 -37.25
N ARG A 589 -0.73 6.24 -38.27
CA ARG A 589 -2.09 6.40 -38.79
C ARG A 589 -2.66 5.11 -39.39
N ASP A 590 -1.86 4.33 -40.11
CA ASP A 590 -2.31 3.03 -40.66
C ASP A 590 -2.71 2.02 -39.55
N LEU A 591 -2.13 2.17 -38.35
CA LEU A 591 -2.38 1.34 -37.17
C LEU A 591 -3.43 1.94 -36.21
N GLU A 592 -3.91 3.15 -36.50
CA GLU A 592 -4.93 3.85 -35.74
C GLU A 592 -6.24 3.04 -35.74
N GLY A 593 -6.84 2.87 -34.56
CA GLY A 593 -8.04 2.07 -34.37
C GLY A 593 -7.79 0.57 -34.26
N LYS A 594 -6.67 0.03 -34.78
CA LYS A 594 -6.27 -1.39 -34.69
C LYS A 594 -5.46 -1.68 -33.42
N VAL A 595 -4.35 -0.98 -33.27
CA VAL A 595 -3.38 -1.15 -32.15
C VAL A 595 -3.15 0.17 -31.42
N LEU A 596 -3.21 1.29 -32.15
CA LEU A 596 -2.96 2.62 -31.62
C LEU A 596 -4.25 3.45 -31.54
N ILE A 597 -4.26 4.42 -30.66
CA ILE A 597 -5.23 5.51 -30.60
C ILE A 597 -4.48 6.83 -30.77
N LYS A 598 -5.02 7.74 -31.56
CA LYS A 598 -4.45 9.06 -31.76
C LYS A 598 -5.02 10.04 -30.74
N HIS A 599 -4.15 10.85 -30.14
CA HIS A 599 -4.53 11.94 -29.23
C HIS A 599 -4.31 13.32 -29.90
N HIS A 600 -4.20 14.39 -29.10
CA HIS A 600 -3.94 15.72 -29.63
C HIS A 600 -2.63 15.77 -30.42
N SER A 601 -2.57 16.66 -31.42
CA SER A 601 -1.43 16.77 -32.34
C SER A 601 -1.14 15.47 -33.13
N ASN A 602 0.13 15.09 -33.28
CA ASN A 602 0.62 13.91 -33.98
C ASN A 602 1.06 12.80 -33.00
N MET A 603 0.44 12.74 -31.82
CA MET A 603 0.75 11.78 -30.75
C MET A 603 -0.12 10.53 -30.84
N PHE A 604 0.46 9.38 -30.45
CA PHE A 604 -0.20 8.09 -30.48
C PHE A 604 0.09 7.29 -29.22
N ASP A 605 -0.96 6.68 -28.67
CA ASP A 605 -0.88 5.76 -27.54
C ASP A 605 -1.30 4.36 -27.97
N PHE A 606 -0.86 3.35 -27.20
CA PHE A 606 -1.43 2.02 -27.34
C PHE A 606 -2.90 2.07 -26.91
N LYS A 607 -3.78 1.54 -27.75
CA LYS A 607 -5.24 1.54 -27.52
C LYS A 607 -5.62 0.90 -26.18
N HIS A 608 -4.85 -0.08 -25.75
CA HIS A 608 -5.02 -0.76 -24.49
C HIS A 608 -3.68 -1.33 -24.02
N GLN A 609 -3.47 -1.41 -22.71
CA GLN A 609 -2.22 -1.89 -22.10
C GLN A 609 -1.83 -3.31 -22.55
N VAL A 610 -2.80 -4.16 -22.91
CA VAL A 610 -2.52 -5.50 -23.48
C VAL A 610 -1.71 -5.42 -24.78
N TYR A 611 -1.85 -4.36 -25.58
CA TYR A 611 -1.03 -4.17 -26.78
C TYR A 611 0.40 -3.74 -26.41
N LEU A 612 0.58 -2.86 -25.41
CA LEU A 612 1.90 -2.51 -24.88
C LEU A 612 2.61 -3.76 -24.34
N GLU A 613 1.90 -4.59 -23.57
CA GLU A 613 2.39 -5.87 -23.05
C GLU A 613 2.73 -6.82 -24.21
N GLY A 614 1.87 -6.95 -25.21
CA GLY A 614 2.10 -7.81 -26.38
C GLY A 614 3.29 -7.38 -27.23
N VAL A 615 3.50 -6.08 -27.41
CA VAL A 615 4.70 -5.53 -28.08
C VAL A 615 5.95 -5.79 -27.25
N SER A 616 5.89 -5.57 -25.93
CA SER A 616 7.01 -5.86 -25.04
C SER A 616 7.38 -7.35 -25.11
N GLU A 617 6.38 -8.24 -25.05
CA GLU A 617 6.56 -9.69 -25.18
C GLU A 617 7.18 -10.09 -26.53
N TYR A 618 6.76 -9.46 -27.63
CA TYR A 618 7.38 -9.68 -28.95
C TYR A 618 8.89 -9.42 -28.90
N PHE A 619 9.32 -8.27 -28.35
CA PHE A 619 10.74 -7.94 -28.26
C PHE A 619 11.50 -8.89 -27.31
N PHE A 620 10.90 -9.29 -26.19
CA PHE A 620 11.48 -10.30 -25.29
C PHE A 620 11.67 -11.64 -25.96
N ARG A 621 10.72 -12.08 -26.78
CA ARG A 621 10.80 -13.38 -27.48
C ARG A 621 11.79 -13.34 -28.63
N ARG A 622 11.83 -12.23 -29.40
CA ARG A 622 12.65 -12.15 -30.61
C ARG A 622 14.09 -11.71 -30.34
N TYR A 623 14.30 -10.91 -29.31
CA TYR A 623 15.60 -10.36 -28.90
C TYR A 623 15.85 -10.56 -27.39
N PRO A 624 15.75 -11.80 -26.86
CA PRO A 624 15.75 -12.06 -25.42
C PRO A 624 16.97 -11.51 -24.69
N LEU A 625 18.17 -11.74 -25.23
CA LEU A 625 19.42 -11.29 -24.61
C LEU A 625 19.51 -9.76 -24.58
N VAL A 626 19.07 -9.11 -25.67
CA VAL A 626 19.09 -7.66 -25.83
C VAL A 626 18.07 -7.00 -24.91
N ALA A 627 16.86 -7.54 -24.85
CA ALA A 627 15.80 -7.06 -23.99
C ALA A 627 16.18 -7.21 -22.51
N ALA A 628 16.73 -8.36 -22.11
CA ALA A 628 17.25 -8.57 -20.76
C ALA A 628 18.37 -7.60 -20.36
N GLU A 629 19.26 -7.28 -21.30
CA GLU A 629 20.43 -6.44 -21.03
C GLU A 629 20.10 -4.95 -21.01
N CYS A 630 19.15 -4.50 -21.83
CA CYS A 630 19.01 -3.08 -22.16
C CYS A 630 17.63 -2.50 -21.87
N PHE A 631 16.57 -3.30 -21.77
CA PHE A 631 15.23 -2.73 -21.53
C PHE A 631 15.14 -2.13 -20.12
N PRO A 632 14.33 -1.09 -19.94
CA PRO A 632 13.94 -0.56 -18.65
C PRO A 632 13.50 -1.64 -17.67
N LEU A 633 13.87 -1.47 -16.41
CA LEU A 633 13.52 -2.40 -15.36
C LEU A 633 11.99 -2.51 -15.19
N ASP A 634 11.25 -1.41 -15.37
CA ASP A 634 9.78 -1.40 -15.32
C ASP A 634 9.13 -2.29 -16.38
N ILE A 635 9.73 -2.38 -17.58
CA ILE A 635 9.26 -3.28 -18.63
C ILE A 635 9.63 -4.73 -18.27
N LEU A 636 10.84 -4.96 -17.76
CA LEU A 636 11.30 -6.29 -17.32
C LEU A 636 10.48 -6.85 -16.15
N ARG A 637 10.02 -6.00 -15.23
CA ARG A 637 9.31 -6.41 -14.01
C ARG A 637 7.99 -7.11 -14.32
N THR A 638 7.30 -6.67 -15.36
CA THR A 638 5.99 -7.19 -15.76
C THR A 638 6.08 -8.33 -16.79
N ALA A 639 7.26 -8.58 -17.34
CA ALA A 639 7.47 -9.59 -18.37
C ALA A 639 7.42 -11.01 -17.80
N LYS A 640 6.49 -11.83 -18.29
CA LYS A 640 6.47 -13.28 -18.05
C LYS A 640 7.33 -13.97 -19.11
N LEU A 641 8.53 -14.37 -18.75
CA LEU A 641 9.47 -15.04 -19.66
C LEU A 641 9.19 -16.54 -19.69
N TYR A 642 8.45 -16.98 -20.71
CA TYR A 642 8.22 -18.40 -20.99
C TYR A 642 9.39 -18.91 -21.85
N GLU A 643 10.10 -19.93 -21.36
CA GLU A 643 11.30 -20.54 -21.97
C GLU A 643 12.58 -19.69 -21.86
N ILE A 644 13.35 -19.93 -20.80
CA ILE A 644 14.59 -19.19 -20.53
C ILE A 644 15.79 -20.05 -20.91
N SER A 645 16.54 -19.65 -21.95
CA SER A 645 17.81 -20.29 -22.26
C SER A 645 18.81 -20.09 -21.12
N PRO A 646 19.77 -21.00 -20.90
CA PRO A 646 20.81 -20.82 -19.88
C PRO A 646 21.57 -19.49 -20.02
N GLU A 647 21.78 -19.03 -21.25
CA GLU A 647 22.42 -17.75 -21.56
C GLU A 647 21.57 -16.55 -21.14
N LEU A 648 20.26 -16.58 -21.39
CA LEU A 648 19.33 -15.54 -20.98
C LEU A 648 19.25 -15.45 -19.45
N VAL A 649 19.24 -16.60 -18.75
CA VAL A 649 19.30 -16.63 -17.28
C VAL A 649 20.54 -15.87 -16.80
N THR A 650 21.72 -16.17 -17.35
CA THR A 650 22.98 -15.51 -16.96
C THR A 650 22.90 -14.00 -17.21
N LYS A 651 22.39 -13.55 -18.36
CA LYS A 651 22.24 -12.11 -18.66
C LYS A 651 21.28 -11.39 -17.71
N LEU A 652 20.16 -12.02 -17.36
CA LEU A 652 19.20 -11.47 -16.41
C LEU A 652 19.81 -11.38 -15.00
N ILE A 653 20.55 -12.40 -14.56
CA ILE A 653 21.26 -12.38 -13.28
C ILE A 653 22.24 -11.20 -13.25
N GLU A 654 23.08 -11.04 -14.28
CA GLU A 654 24.01 -9.90 -14.38
C GLU A 654 23.29 -8.55 -14.39
N ARG A 655 22.16 -8.44 -15.10
CA ARG A 655 21.37 -7.20 -15.11
C ARG A 655 20.83 -6.87 -13.71
N LEU A 656 20.21 -7.83 -13.03
CA LEU A 656 19.65 -7.63 -11.70
C LEU A 656 20.75 -7.24 -10.69
N LYS A 657 21.92 -7.89 -10.75
CA LYS A 657 23.08 -7.52 -9.93
C LYS A 657 23.49 -6.06 -10.14
N LYS A 658 23.57 -5.62 -11.40
CA LYS A 658 23.94 -4.23 -11.75
C LYS A 658 22.94 -3.21 -11.21
N GLU A 659 21.64 -3.51 -11.25
CA GLU A 659 20.62 -2.62 -10.69
C GLU A 659 20.67 -2.56 -9.17
N ILE A 660 20.92 -3.69 -8.52
CA ILE A 660 21.10 -3.72 -7.08
C ILE A 660 22.36 -2.93 -6.66
N GLN A 661 23.46 -3.03 -7.41
CA GLN A 661 24.67 -2.21 -7.19
C GLN A 661 24.41 -0.70 -7.37
N ARG A 662 23.45 -0.33 -8.23
CA ARG A 662 22.95 1.05 -8.38
C ARG A 662 21.98 1.47 -7.28
N GLN A 663 21.68 0.56 -6.35
CA GLN A 663 20.74 0.73 -5.24
C GLN A 663 19.27 0.87 -5.67
N ALA A 664 18.90 0.34 -6.85
CA ALA A 664 17.52 0.14 -7.28
C ALA A 664 17.02 -1.25 -6.82
N ILE A 665 17.11 -1.51 -5.51
CA ILE A 665 17.01 -2.84 -4.91
C ILE A 665 15.56 -3.33 -4.93
N SER A 666 14.61 -2.51 -4.49
CA SER A 666 13.19 -2.79 -4.43
C SER A 666 12.60 -3.00 -5.81
N GLU A 667 13.08 -2.25 -6.81
CA GLU A 667 12.67 -2.41 -8.20
C GLU A 667 13.21 -3.75 -8.74
N ALA A 668 14.50 -4.02 -8.58
CA ALA A 668 15.13 -5.24 -9.08
C ALA A 668 14.55 -6.51 -8.46
N LEU A 669 14.32 -6.50 -7.14
CA LEU A 669 13.79 -7.66 -6.42
C LEU A 669 12.29 -7.89 -6.63
N SER A 670 11.57 -6.92 -7.19
CA SER A 670 10.14 -7.08 -7.51
C SER A 670 9.87 -7.73 -8.86
N CYS A 671 10.89 -7.99 -9.68
CA CYS A 671 10.74 -8.66 -10.97
C CYS A 671 10.07 -10.03 -10.79
N GLU A 672 9.01 -10.31 -11.56
CA GLU A 672 8.25 -11.57 -11.46
C GLU A 672 9.14 -12.81 -11.66
N ILE A 673 10.19 -12.71 -12.49
CA ILE A 673 11.17 -13.78 -12.74
C ILE A 673 11.86 -14.31 -11.46
N LEU A 674 11.98 -13.48 -10.41
CA LEU A 674 12.61 -13.88 -9.15
C LEU A 674 11.70 -14.73 -8.25
N LYS A 675 10.39 -14.76 -8.56
CA LYS A 675 9.44 -15.66 -7.89
C LYS A 675 9.52 -17.09 -8.42
N GLU A 676 10.12 -17.30 -9.59
CA GLU A 676 10.38 -18.64 -10.14
C GLU A 676 11.50 -19.34 -9.36
N ASP A 677 11.15 -20.44 -8.69
CA ASP A 677 12.04 -21.18 -7.78
C ASP A 677 13.38 -21.57 -8.43
N SER A 678 13.34 -21.95 -9.70
CA SER A 678 14.53 -22.38 -10.45
C SER A 678 15.46 -21.21 -10.80
N PHE A 679 14.91 -20.05 -11.13
CA PHE A 679 15.68 -18.83 -11.41
C PHE A 679 16.28 -18.28 -10.11
N GLN A 680 15.49 -18.19 -9.05
CA GLN A 680 15.94 -17.73 -7.74
C GLN A 680 17.11 -18.57 -7.21
N GLU A 681 17.06 -19.90 -7.40
CA GLU A 681 18.17 -20.80 -7.03
C GLU A 681 19.47 -20.45 -7.76
N ARG A 682 19.39 -20.24 -9.08
CA ARG A 682 20.57 -19.88 -9.91
C ARG A 682 21.11 -18.51 -9.56
N PHE A 683 20.23 -17.53 -9.35
CA PHE A 683 20.60 -16.19 -8.88
C PHE A 683 21.35 -16.28 -7.55
N CYS A 684 20.82 -17.02 -6.58
CA CYS A 684 21.45 -17.25 -5.28
C CYS A 684 22.80 -17.95 -5.38
N ASN A 685 22.92 -18.99 -6.21
CA ASN A 685 24.18 -19.70 -6.43
C ASN A 685 25.26 -18.82 -7.06
N THR A 686 24.86 -17.90 -7.95
CA THR A 686 25.78 -16.93 -8.54
C THR A 686 26.27 -15.94 -7.48
N LEU A 687 25.35 -15.40 -6.68
CA LEU A 687 25.69 -14.47 -5.58
C LEU A 687 26.65 -15.08 -4.56
N ARG A 688 26.49 -16.37 -4.20
CA ARG A 688 27.38 -17.06 -3.25
C ARG A 688 28.86 -17.02 -3.65
N ASN A 689 29.16 -16.87 -4.94
CA ASN A 689 30.53 -16.80 -5.44
C ASN A 689 31.08 -15.36 -5.50
N GLU A 690 30.28 -14.35 -5.16
CA GLU A 690 30.60 -12.92 -5.28
C GLU A 690 30.54 -12.20 -3.94
N THR A 691 31.60 -12.39 -3.13
CA THR A 691 31.71 -11.81 -1.79
C THR A 691 31.57 -10.28 -1.78
N THR A 692 32.24 -9.58 -2.70
CA THR A 692 32.17 -8.11 -2.79
C THR A 692 30.75 -7.58 -3.04
N LEU A 693 29.96 -8.31 -3.85
CA LEU A 693 28.57 -7.96 -4.08
C LEU A 693 27.75 -8.22 -2.83
N LEU A 694 27.90 -9.39 -2.20
CA LEU A 694 27.21 -9.73 -0.95
C LEU A 694 27.49 -8.70 0.16
N ASP A 695 28.73 -8.24 0.30
CA ASP A 695 29.09 -7.15 1.22
C ASP A 695 28.29 -5.87 0.91
N CYS A 696 28.18 -5.50 -0.38
CA CYS A 696 27.35 -4.37 -0.81
C CYS A 696 25.86 -4.59 -0.50
N LEU A 697 25.34 -5.81 -0.68
CA LEU A 697 23.93 -6.15 -0.45
C LEU A 697 23.52 -6.00 1.02
N LEU A 698 24.43 -6.32 1.94
CA LEU A 698 24.21 -6.20 3.38
C LEU A 698 24.32 -4.75 3.88
N ALA A 699 25.20 -3.94 3.27
CA ALA A 699 25.53 -2.61 3.73
C ALA A 699 24.71 -1.48 3.10
N LEU A 700 24.35 -1.58 1.81
CA LEU A 700 23.76 -0.47 1.07
C LEU A 700 22.22 -0.51 1.12
N PRO A 701 21.58 0.58 1.56
CA PRO A 701 20.14 0.71 1.47
C PRO A 701 19.73 1.05 0.04
N ASP A 702 18.45 0.81 -0.24
CA ASP A 702 17.78 1.28 -1.44
C ASP A 702 17.83 2.81 -1.57
N LYS A 703 18.06 3.29 -2.79
CA LYS A 703 18.11 4.73 -3.12
C LYS A 703 16.75 5.33 -3.45
N THR A 704 15.71 4.53 -3.60
CA THR A 704 14.33 4.95 -3.89
C THR A 704 13.82 5.84 -2.75
N PRO A 705 13.54 7.15 -3.02
CA PRO A 705 12.90 8.04 -2.05
C PRO A 705 11.76 7.41 -1.28
N GLY A 706 11.80 7.58 0.04
CA GLY A 706 10.77 7.13 0.98
C GLY A 706 11.04 5.76 1.62
N PHE A 707 11.90 4.92 1.04
CA PHE A 707 12.08 3.54 1.52
C PHE A 707 13.54 3.07 1.52
N HIS A 708 14.36 3.66 2.39
CA HIS A 708 15.80 3.38 2.49
C HIS A 708 16.14 2.09 3.25
N PHE A 709 15.62 0.94 2.80
CA PHE A 709 15.88 -0.37 3.41
C PHE A 709 16.91 -1.20 2.63
N PRO A 710 17.70 -2.07 3.28
CA PRO A 710 18.68 -2.92 2.64
C PRO A 710 18.06 -4.12 1.92
N THR A 711 18.88 -4.84 1.14
CA THR A 711 18.46 -5.97 0.30
C THR A 711 17.66 -7.04 1.02
N ILE A 712 18.05 -7.39 2.25
CA ILE A 712 17.37 -8.47 2.98
C ILE A 712 15.92 -8.12 3.34
N PHE A 713 15.64 -6.85 3.61
CA PHE A 713 14.29 -6.38 3.93
C PHE A 713 13.39 -6.58 2.71
N TRP A 714 13.84 -6.14 1.54
CA TRP A 714 13.09 -6.26 0.29
C TRP A 714 12.95 -7.71 -0.16
N ALA A 715 14.00 -8.52 -0.01
CA ALA A 715 13.95 -9.95 -0.27
C ALA A 715 12.85 -10.62 0.58
N SER A 716 12.76 -10.29 1.86
CA SER A 716 11.70 -10.81 2.73
C SER A 716 10.32 -10.26 2.37
N LYS A 717 10.21 -8.95 2.10
CA LYS A 717 8.95 -8.30 1.72
C LYS A 717 8.33 -8.91 0.45
N TYR A 718 9.15 -9.28 -0.52
CA TYR A 718 8.72 -9.94 -1.75
C TYR A 718 8.72 -11.48 -1.67
N ASN A 719 8.87 -12.05 -0.46
CA ASN A 719 8.84 -13.48 -0.21
C ASN A 719 9.93 -14.28 -0.96
N LEU A 720 11.10 -13.68 -1.19
CA LEU A 720 12.28 -14.30 -1.80
C LEU A 720 13.07 -15.10 -0.76
N THR A 721 12.53 -16.25 -0.34
CA THR A 721 13.03 -17.03 0.81
C THR A 721 14.46 -17.54 0.63
N LYS A 722 14.86 -18.03 -0.56
CA LYS A 722 16.23 -18.52 -0.80
C LYS A 722 17.25 -17.40 -0.74
N LEU A 723 16.91 -16.23 -1.30
CA LEU A 723 17.78 -15.05 -1.24
C LEU A 723 17.95 -14.56 0.20
N THR A 724 16.84 -14.49 0.95
CA THR A 724 16.87 -14.14 2.38
C THR A 724 17.82 -15.08 3.15
N LYS A 725 17.74 -16.39 2.88
CA LYS A 725 18.62 -17.39 3.50
C LYS A 725 20.09 -17.18 3.15
N VAL A 726 20.43 -16.94 1.88
CA VAL A 726 21.82 -16.66 1.45
C VAL A 726 22.39 -15.44 2.17
N LEU A 727 21.62 -14.36 2.29
CA LEU A 727 22.06 -13.13 2.94
C LEU A 727 22.30 -13.33 4.46
N VAL A 728 21.43 -14.08 5.14
CA VAL A 728 21.62 -14.42 6.57
C VAL A 728 22.82 -15.34 6.79
N GLU A 729 23.02 -16.34 5.91
CA GLU A 729 24.14 -17.27 5.99
C GLU A 729 25.50 -16.60 5.74
N TYR A 730 25.53 -15.54 4.93
CA TYR A 730 26.75 -14.81 4.59
C TYR A 730 27.25 -13.88 5.71
N ALA A 731 26.35 -13.38 6.56
CA ALA A 731 26.73 -12.47 7.64
C ALA A 731 27.79 -13.10 8.56
N ASN A 732 28.90 -12.38 8.75
CA ASN A 732 30.15 -12.95 9.28
C ASN A 732 30.19 -12.97 10.82
N THR A 733 29.51 -12.03 11.46
CA THR A 733 29.44 -11.91 12.93
C THR A 733 28.05 -12.26 13.43
N GLU A 734 27.95 -12.74 14.68
CA GLU A 734 26.63 -13.01 15.28
C GLU A 734 25.79 -11.72 15.39
N GLU A 735 26.41 -10.57 15.64
CA GLU A 735 25.72 -9.28 15.68
C GLU A 735 25.14 -8.90 14.31
N GLU A 736 25.91 -9.04 13.23
CA GLU A 736 25.44 -8.79 11.87
C GLU A 736 24.32 -9.77 11.49
N LYS A 737 24.48 -11.07 11.76
CA LYS A 737 23.42 -12.07 11.57
C LYS A 737 22.14 -11.68 12.31
N SER A 738 22.28 -11.19 13.54
CA SER A 738 21.15 -10.70 14.34
C SER A 738 20.42 -9.57 13.62
N ARG A 739 21.19 -8.56 13.18
CA ARG A 739 20.65 -7.41 12.45
C ARG A 739 19.93 -7.85 11.18
N GLN A 740 20.54 -8.71 10.38
CA GLN A 740 19.98 -9.22 9.13
C GLN A 740 18.67 -10.00 9.38
N ILE A 741 18.62 -10.85 10.41
CA ILE A 741 17.39 -11.55 10.80
C ILE A 741 16.28 -10.56 11.13
N TYR A 742 16.53 -9.56 11.97
CA TYR A 742 15.48 -8.60 12.34
C TYR A 742 15.07 -7.68 11.17
N LEU A 743 15.98 -7.32 10.26
CA LEU A 743 15.65 -6.61 9.02
C LEU A 743 14.75 -7.47 8.12
N SER A 744 15.03 -8.77 8.03
CA SER A 744 14.15 -9.71 7.32
C SER A 744 12.77 -9.78 7.98
N MET A 745 12.69 -9.84 9.32
CA MET A 745 11.40 -9.88 10.02
C MET A 745 10.61 -8.59 9.82
N LEU A 746 11.27 -7.43 9.79
CA LEU A 746 10.62 -6.15 9.49
C LEU A 746 10.07 -6.14 8.05
N GLY A 747 10.82 -6.69 7.09
CA GLY A 747 10.38 -6.91 5.72
C GLY A 747 9.14 -7.81 5.64
N TYR A 748 9.14 -8.90 6.41
CA TYR A 748 8.00 -9.82 6.54
C TYR A 748 6.78 -9.13 7.16
N CYS A 749 6.93 -8.33 8.22
CA CYS A 749 5.86 -7.50 8.78
C CYS A 749 5.25 -6.58 7.70
N CYS A 750 6.09 -5.92 6.90
CA CYS A 750 5.65 -5.05 5.80
C CYS A 750 5.04 -5.81 4.61
N ALA A 751 5.22 -7.13 4.52
CA ALA A 751 4.51 -7.98 3.57
C ALA A 751 3.12 -8.35 4.08
N MET A 752 2.98 -8.57 5.39
CA MET A 752 1.71 -8.92 6.03
C MET A 752 0.78 -7.70 6.17
N ASP A 753 1.31 -6.56 6.59
CA ASP A 753 0.61 -5.27 6.57
C ASP A 753 1.32 -4.31 5.63
N LYS A 754 0.69 -4.05 4.49
CA LYS A 754 1.19 -3.14 3.47
C LYS A 754 1.30 -1.70 3.97
N HIS A 755 0.52 -1.26 4.96
CA HIS A 755 0.56 0.10 5.52
C HIS A 755 1.78 0.34 6.40
N PHE A 756 2.23 -0.70 7.10
CA PHE A 756 3.31 -0.60 8.07
C PHE A 756 4.62 -0.05 7.49
N ILE A 757 4.84 -0.20 6.18
CA ILE A 757 6.01 0.37 5.50
C ILE A 757 6.02 1.91 5.50
N LEU A 758 4.86 2.58 5.57
CA LEU A 758 4.79 4.05 5.62
C LEU A 758 5.04 4.61 7.03
N THR A 759 4.83 3.80 8.06
CA THR A 759 5.01 4.20 9.46
C THR A 759 6.34 3.75 10.05
N THR A 760 7.09 2.92 9.32
CA THR A 760 8.38 2.37 9.76
C THR A 760 9.55 3.04 9.05
N THR A 761 10.63 3.26 9.79
CA THR A 761 11.91 3.75 9.27
C THR A 761 12.94 2.65 9.33
N ASN A 762 13.98 2.68 8.48
CA ASN A 762 15.11 1.75 8.61
C ASN A 762 15.98 2.12 9.84
N PRO A 763 15.91 1.38 10.96
CA PRO A 763 16.58 1.81 12.19
C PRO A 763 18.08 1.51 12.10
N THR A 764 18.90 2.48 12.50
CA THR A 764 20.36 2.30 12.56
C THR A 764 20.75 1.38 13.72
N GLU A 765 20.06 1.48 14.86
CA GLU A 765 20.31 0.66 16.04
C GLU A 765 19.51 -0.64 16.02
N ILE A 766 20.15 -1.74 16.44
CA ILE A 766 19.49 -3.06 16.46
C ILE A 766 18.33 -3.12 17.46
N GLU A 767 18.39 -2.39 18.56
CA GLU A 767 17.33 -2.40 19.57
C GLU A 767 16.06 -1.67 19.10
N ASP A 768 16.19 -0.60 18.32
CA ASP A 768 15.06 0.08 17.69
C ASP A 768 14.43 -0.77 16.57
N LEU A 769 15.27 -1.52 15.85
CA LEU A 769 14.82 -2.51 14.87
C LEU A 769 14.05 -3.66 15.54
N LYS A 770 14.56 -4.22 16.64
CA LYS A 770 13.84 -5.22 17.45
C LYS A 770 12.50 -4.66 17.93
N ARG A 771 12.49 -3.46 18.49
CA ARG A 771 11.28 -2.79 18.97
C ARG A 771 10.24 -2.69 17.86
N SER A 772 10.63 -2.21 16.68
CA SER A 772 9.74 -2.10 15.52
C SER A 772 9.10 -3.44 15.12
N VAL A 773 9.86 -4.53 15.15
CA VAL A 773 9.37 -5.89 14.87
C VAL A 773 8.42 -6.38 15.96
N PHE A 774 8.70 -6.10 17.24
CA PHE A 774 7.88 -6.56 18.36
C PHE A 774 6.64 -5.70 18.61
N GLU A 775 6.63 -4.43 18.23
CA GLU A 775 5.46 -3.53 18.31
C GLU A 775 4.46 -3.78 17.18
N PHE A 776 4.90 -4.42 16.09
CA PHE A 776 4.04 -4.78 14.97
C PHE A 776 2.82 -5.61 15.40
N ARG A 777 1.63 -5.21 14.98
CA ARG A 777 0.37 -5.96 15.15
C ARG A 777 -0.46 -5.88 13.87
N THR A 778 -1.04 -7.01 13.45
CA THR A 778 -2.07 -7.02 12.40
C THR A 778 -3.38 -6.42 12.90
N PRO A 779 -4.38 -6.16 12.02
CA PRO A 779 -5.73 -5.78 12.44
C PRO A 779 -6.39 -6.78 13.40
N GLU A 780 -6.05 -8.07 13.30
CA GLU A 780 -6.49 -9.15 14.20
C GLU A 780 -5.67 -9.24 15.50
N ASP A 781 -4.80 -8.25 15.75
CA ASP A 781 -3.88 -8.17 16.89
C ASP A 781 -2.86 -9.33 16.93
N GLU A 782 -2.47 -9.84 15.75
CA GLU A 782 -1.43 -10.86 15.64
C GLU A 782 -0.03 -10.23 15.62
N ALA A 783 0.80 -10.57 16.61
CA ALA A 783 2.23 -10.26 16.62
C ALA A 783 3.06 -11.16 15.67
N ILE A 784 4.31 -10.77 15.41
CA ILE A 784 5.26 -11.52 14.55
C ILE A 784 5.39 -13.02 14.88
N LEU A 785 5.35 -13.39 16.16
CA LEU A 785 5.42 -14.79 16.60
C LEU A 785 4.21 -15.60 16.11
N HIS A 786 3.02 -15.01 16.07
CA HIS A 786 1.81 -15.66 15.54
C HIS A 786 1.94 -15.88 14.04
N LEU A 787 2.41 -14.86 13.31
CA LEU A 787 2.60 -14.94 11.85
C LEU A 787 3.60 -16.03 11.44
N LEU A 788 4.70 -16.19 12.20
CA LEU A 788 5.65 -17.28 11.94
C LEU A 788 5.01 -18.66 12.12
N LEU A 789 4.21 -18.84 13.18
CA LEU A 789 3.53 -20.10 13.48
C LEU A 789 2.42 -20.42 12.47
N SER A 790 1.70 -19.42 11.98
CA SER A 790 0.65 -19.56 10.97
C SER A 790 1.18 -19.68 9.53
N SER A 791 2.44 -19.35 9.28
CA SER A 791 3.07 -19.43 7.95
C SER A 791 3.07 -20.84 7.34
N ASN A 792 3.18 -20.93 6.01
CA ASN A 792 3.32 -22.19 5.26
C ASN A 792 4.78 -22.70 5.19
N ASN A 793 5.71 -22.10 5.95
CA ASN A 793 7.09 -22.54 6.00
C ASN A 793 7.23 -23.78 6.88
N SER A 794 8.17 -24.66 6.55
CA SER A 794 8.40 -25.89 7.31
C SER A 794 8.88 -25.59 8.74
N ASP A 795 8.64 -26.48 9.70
CA ASP A 795 9.05 -26.29 11.10
C ASP A 795 10.57 -26.07 11.22
N LYS A 796 11.34 -26.77 10.39
CA LYS A 796 12.79 -26.63 10.30
C LYS A 796 13.23 -25.22 9.90
N GLU A 797 12.49 -24.57 9.00
CA GLU A 797 12.80 -23.22 8.53
C GLU A 797 12.44 -22.16 9.58
N ILE A 798 11.29 -22.30 10.24
CA ILE A 798 10.81 -21.27 11.17
C ILE A 798 11.39 -21.39 12.57
N PHE A 799 11.73 -22.59 13.04
CA PHE A 799 12.11 -22.84 14.43
C PHE A 799 13.31 -21.99 14.89
N PRO A 800 14.41 -21.85 14.11
CA PRO A 800 15.54 -21.01 14.52
C PRO A 800 15.15 -19.53 14.70
N LEU A 801 14.27 -19.01 13.84
CA LEU A 801 13.77 -17.63 13.91
C LEU A 801 12.84 -17.46 15.12
N PHE A 802 11.91 -18.41 15.29
CA PHE A 802 10.94 -18.42 16.38
C PHE A 802 11.63 -18.47 17.74
N LYS A 803 12.57 -19.40 17.93
CA LYS A 803 13.34 -19.54 19.17
C LYS A 803 14.05 -18.24 19.52
N ARG A 804 14.73 -17.64 18.55
CA ARG A 804 15.47 -16.40 18.74
C ARG A 804 14.56 -15.23 19.16
N LEU A 805 13.45 -15.03 18.45
CA LEU A 805 12.47 -14.00 18.78
C LEU A 805 11.85 -14.23 20.16
N LEU A 806 11.59 -15.49 20.50
CA LEU A 806 11.04 -15.86 21.80
C LEU A 806 12.04 -15.54 22.93
N GLU A 807 13.31 -15.92 22.80
CA GLU A 807 14.37 -15.58 23.77
C GLU A 807 14.55 -14.07 23.97
N ASP A 808 14.56 -13.30 22.88
CA ASP A 808 14.70 -11.84 22.96
C ASP A 808 13.43 -11.18 23.54
N SER A 809 12.24 -11.73 23.28
CA SER A 809 11.00 -11.25 23.90
C SER A 809 10.98 -11.44 25.42
N TYR A 810 11.55 -12.56 25.92
CA TYR A 810 11.68 -12.81 27.36
C TYR A 810 12.60 -11.78 28.03
N LYS A 811 13.74 -11.46 27.40
CA LYS A 811 14.68 -10.46 27.93
C LYS A 811 14.06 -9.05 27.97
N ALA A 812 13.16 -8.76 27.04
CA ALA A 812 12.46 -7.48 26.94
C ALA A 812 11.23 -7.36 27.86
N ASN A 813 10.91 -8.37 28.70
CA ASN A 813 9.71 -8.43 29.53
C ASN A 813 8.39 -8.28 28.75
N LEU A 814 8.35 -8.68 27.47
CA LEU A 814 7.19 -8.49 26.58
C LEU A 814 6.12 -9.60 26.72
N ARG A 815 6.05 -10.32 27.85
CA ARG A 815 5.15 -11.48 27.99
C ARG A 815 3.75 -11.06 28.45
N ASP A 816 2.76 -11.34 27.61
CA ASP A 816 1.69 -12.31 27.91
C ASP A 816 0.80 -12.46 26.67
N ASP A 817 1.03 -13.51 25.87
CA ASP A 817 0.05 -13.86 24.84
C ASP A 817 -0.23 -15.36 24.79
N ARG A 818 -1.29 -15.75 25.52
CA ARG A 818 -1.87 -17.11 25.49
C ARG A 818 -2.28 -17.52 24.06
N ARG A 819 -2.39 -16.56 23.13
CA ARG A 819 -2.71 -16.80 21.71
C ARG A 819 -1.57 -17.46 20.93
N ILE A 820 -0.31 -17.41 21.38
CA ILE A 820 0.82 -18.08 20.68
C ILE A 820 0.62 -19.60 20.67
N LEU A 821 0.32 -20.19 21.84
CA LEU A 821 0.05 -21.63 21.94
C LEU A 821 -1.21 -21.99 21.15
N TYR A 822 -2.26 -21.17 21.22
CA TYR A 822 -3.48 -21.38 20.42
C TYR A 822 -3.19 -21.39 18.91
N CYS A 823 -2.48 -20.38 18.42
CA CYS A 823 -2.08 -20.23 17.03
C CYS A 823 -1.30 -21.46 16.54
N LEU A 824 -0.34 -21.94 17.34
CA LEU A 824 0.41 -23.16 17.04
C LEU A 824 -0.53 -24.37 16.90
N LEU A 825 -1.45 -24.55 17.84
CA LEU A 825 -2.35 -25.69 17.86
C LEU A 825 -3.36 -25.70 16.70
N GLN A 826 -3.71 -24.52 16.17
CA GLN A 826 -4.59 -24.41 15.00
C GLN A 826 -3.90 -24.72 13.67
N GLN A 827 -2.56 -24.71 13.62
CA GLN A 827 -1.82 -24.99 12.38
C GLN A 827 -1.99 -26.46 11.96
N LYS A 828 -2.53 -26.68 10.75
CA LYS A 828 -2.74 -28.01 10.15
C LYS A 828 -1.88 -28.29 8.92
N LYS A 829 -1.36 -27.25 8.27
CA LYS A 829 -0.60 -27.40 7.02
C LYS A 829 0.83 -27.86 7.25
N CYS A 830 1.50 -27.32 8.27
CA CYS A 830 2.90 -27.62 8.56
C CYS A 830 3.08 -28.13 10.00
N SER A 831 4.14 -28.90 10.23
CA SER A 831 4.53 -29.29 11.58
C SER A 831 4.98 -28.10 12.40
N ARG A 832 4.74 -28.15 13.71
CA ARG A 832 5.17 -27.13 14.69
C ARG A 832 5.72 -27.76 15.97
N LEU A 833 6.19 -29.00 15.92
CA LEU A 833 6.65 -29.75 17.09
C LEU A 833 7.91 -29.14 17.73
N LEU A 834 8.85 -28.64 16.92
CA LEU A 834 10.04 -27.95 17.42
C LEU A 834 9.65 -26.67 18.16
N CYS A 835 8.78 -25.87 17.55
CA CYS A 835 8.28 -24.63 18.17
C CYS A 835 7.47 -24.92 19.44
N LEU A 836 6.65 -25.97 19.45
CA LEU A 836 5.87 -26.39 20.62
C LEU A 836 6.76 -26.75 21.79
N LEU A 837 7.80 -27.56 21.55
CA LEU A 837 8.76 -27.95 22.58
C LEU A 837 9.46 -26.73 23.20
N GLU A 838 9.83 -25.75 22.38
CA GLU A 838 10.47 -24.51 22.86
C GLU A 838 9.53 -23.69 23.76
N ILE A 839 8.26 -23.54 23.36
CA ILE A 839 7.23 -22.87 24.16
C ILE A 839 7.05 -23.59 25.50
N LEU A 840 6.88 -24.92 25.47
CA LEU A 840 6.66 -25.73 26.67
C LEU A 840 7.85 -25.67 27.64
N ASN A 841 9.07 -25.61 27.13
CA ASN A 841 10.27 -25.43 27.96
C ASN A 841 10.33 -24.04 28.63
N GLY A 842 9.90 -22.98 27.93
CA GLY A 842 9.86 -21.61 28.47
C GLY A 842 8.72 -21.36 29.46
N LEU A 843 7.61 -22.11 29.39
CA LEU A 843 6.48 -21.99 30.32
C LEU A 843 6.82 -22.45 31.75
N GLN A 844 7.79 -23.34 31.93
CA GLN A 844 8.22 -23.81 33.25
C GLN A 844 9.10 -22.80 34.01
N VAL A 845 9.49 -21.66 33.41
CA VAL A 845 10.45 -20.69 33.99
C VAL A 845 9.78 -19.39 34.49
N ALA A 846 8.46 -19.20 34.34
CA ALA A 846 7.74 -18.04 34.89
C ALA A 846 6.35 -18.43 35.46
N PRO A 847 6.05 -18.15 36.75
CA PRO A 847 4.82 -18.61 37.40
C PRO A 847 3.70 -17.57 37.25
N ASN A 848 2.72 -17.86 36.40
CA ASN A 848 1.30 -17.45 36.53
C ASN A 848 0.56 -17.70 35.20
N VAL A 849 0.47 -18.96 34.77
CA VAL A 849 -0.46 -19.33 33.70
C VAL A 849 -1.67 -19.99 34.36
N ASP A 850 -2.83 -19.36 34.20
CA ASP A 850 -4.11 -19.86 34.72
C ASP A 850 -4.53 -21.15 33.99
N ASP A 851 -4.58 -22.24 34.75
CA ASP A 851 -4.86 -23.61 34.31
C ASP A 851 -6.20 -23.77 33.58
N HIS A 852 -7.19 -22.92 33.88
CA HIS A 852 -8.50 -22.99 33.24
C HIS A 852 -8.46 -22.66 31.74
N SER A 853 -7.49 -21.84 31.33
CA SER A 853 -7.38 -21.35 29.95
C SER A 853 -6.72 -22.34 29.01
N ILE A 854 -5.68 -23.08 29.44
CA ILE A 854 -5.02 -24.05 28.56
C ILE A 854 -5.90 -25.28 28.34
N LYS A 855 -6.65 -25.69 29.36
CA LYS A 855 -7.63 -26.77 29.25
C LYS A 855 -8.73 -26.46 28.22
N LYS A 856 -9.27 -25.24 28.25
CA LYS A 856 -10.23 -24.75 27.26
C LYS A 856 -9.63 -24.75 25.85
N LEU A 857 -8.36 -24.34 25.69
CA LEU A 857 -7.64 -24.36 24.42
C LEU A 857 -7.46 -25.79 23.85
N ILE A 858 -7.23 -26.78 24.71
CA ILE A 858 -7.15 -28.20 24.33
C ILE A 858 -8.53 -28.75 23.93
N ASP A 859 -9.59 -28.35 24.64
CA ASP A 859 -10.96 -28.83 24.43
C ASP A 859 -11.67 -28.18 23.22
N GLU A 860 -11.32 -26.93 22.86
CA GLU A 860 -11.87 -26.14 21.74
C GLU A 860 -11.07 -26.27 20.42
N SER A 861 -9.86 -26.83 20.45
CA SER A 861 -9.08 -27.06 19.24
C SER A 861 -9.70 -28.17 18.37
N PRO A 862 -9.57 -28.16 17.03
CA PRO A 862 -10.11 -29.19 16.12
C PRO A 862 -9.57 -30.62 16.32
N LEU A 863 -8.88 -30.91 17.42
CA LEU A 863 -8.16 -32.15 17.78
C LEU A 863 -9.06 -33.39 18.01
N LYS A 864 -10.36 -33.31 17.69
CA LYS A 864 -11.38 -34.37 17.82
C LYS A 864 -11.77 -35.00 16.46
N GLN A 865 -10.81 -35.48 15.68
CA GLN A 865 -11.09 -36.38 14.54
C GLN A 865 -10.36 -37.72 14.68
N ARG A 866 -11.01 -38.79 14.22
CA ARG A 866 -10.51 -40.18 14.25
C ARG A 866 -9.44 -40.35 13.16
N SER A 867 -8.30 -40.93 13.55
CA SER A 867 -7.09 -41.10 12.74
C SER A 867 -7.26 -42.04 11.55
N THR A 868 -6.81 -41.64 10.36
CA THR A 868 -6.81 -42.43 9.11
C THR A 868 -5.42 -42.92 8.67
N GLY A 869 -4.35 -42.55 9.36
CA GLY A 869 -2.97 -42.99 9.08
C GLY A 869 -2.14 -42.02 8.24
N THR A 870 -2.29 -40.70 8.46
CA THR A 870 -1.64 -39.62 7.68
C THR A 870 -0.49 -38.93 8.45
N HIS A 871 0.31 -38.09 7.78
CA HIS A 871 1.33 -37.23 8.44
C HIS A 871 0.68 -36.27 9.45
N LEU A 872 -0.51 -35.75 9.15
CA LEU A 872 -1.30 -34.94 10.07
C LEU A 872 -1.70 -35.70 11.35
N ASP A 873 -2.05 -36.98 11.25
CA ASP A 873 -2.35 -37.80 12.43
C ASP A 873 -1.12 -37.96 13.33
N LEU A 874 0.06 -38.17 12.74
CA LEU A 874 1.32 -38.26 13.48
C LEU A 874 1.63 -36.94 14.20
N GLU A 875 1.47 -35.80 13.53
CA GLU A 875 1.63 -34.47 14.13
C GLU A 875 0.68 -34.29 15.32
N ILE A 876 -0.60 -34.61 15.15
CA ILE A 876 -1.63 -34.48 16.20
C ILE A 876 -1.30 -35.36 17.40
N LEU A 877 -0.88 -36.61 17.18
CA LEU A 877 -0.47 -37.52 18.25
C LEU A 877 0.73 -36.97 19.01
N CYS A 878 1.75 -36.48 18.31
CA CYS A 878 2.94 -35.91 18.94
C CYS A 878 2.59 -34.67 19.78
N ARG A 879 1.75 -33.75 19.27
CA ARG A 879 1.29 -32.58 20.03
C ARG A 879 0.55 -33.00 21.30
N LYS A 880 -0.38 -33.96 21.21
CA LYS A 880 -1.12 -34.49 22.37
C LYS A 880 -0.18 -35.08 23.42
N SER A 881 0.76 -35.91 23.01
CA SER A 881 1.69 -36.56 23.92
C SER A 881 2.65 -35.59 24.59
N LEU A 882 3.11 -34.57 23.87
CA LEU A 882 3.95 -33.51 24.43
C LEU A 882 3.22 -32.65 25.46
N ILE A 883 2.01 -32.19 25.14
CA ILE A 883 1.21 -31.37 26.05
C ILE A 883 0.85 -32.16 27.31
N ALA A 884 0.48 -33.44 27.15
CA ALA A 884 0.20 -34.33 28.27
C ALA A 884 1.45 -34.50 29.16
N ALA A 885 2.59 -34.90 28.58
CA ALA A 885 3.81 -35.16 29.33
C ALA A 885 4.36 -33.93 30.08
N TYR A 886 4.13 -32.72 29.56
CA TYR A 886 4.53 -31.47 30.20
C TYR A 886 3.55 -30.98 31.28
N GLY A 887 2.37 -31.60 31.42
CA GLY A 887 1.48 -31.44 32.59
C GLY A 887 0.53 -30.24 32.53
N VAL A 888 -0.20 -30.05 31.44
CA VAL A 888 -1.30 -29.06 31.39
C VAL A 888 -2.60 -29.64 31.96
N GLN A 889 -3.20 -29.02 33.00
CA GLN A 889 -4.29 -29.59 33.82
C GLN A 889 -5.54 -30.08 33.09
N LYS A 890 -6.17 -31.12 33.66
CA LYS A 890 -7.54 -31.57 33.42
C LYS A 890 -8.29 -31.75 34.75
N GLU A 891 -9.03 -30.76 35.25
CA GLU A 891 -9.98 -31.00 36.35
C GLU A 891 -11.40 -31.36 35.85
N ASN A 892 -11.78 -32.61 36.01
CA ASN A 892 -13.15 -33.07 35.79
C ASN A 892 -14.07 -32.53 36.90
N GLY A 893 -15.13 -31.81 36.53
CA GLY A 893 -16.41 -31.91 37.25
C GLY A 893 -17.39 -32.66 36.34
N GLY A 894 -18.20 -33.62 36.76
CA GLY A 894 -18.44 -34.26 38.03
C GLY A 894 -19.63 -35.19 37.76
N PHE A 895 -19.52 -36.48 38.10
CA PHE A 895 -20.70 -37.32 38.32
C PHE A 895 -20.58 -37.84 39.74
N ASN A 896 -21.52 -37.39 40.57
CA ASN A 896 -21.70 -37.77 41.97
C ASN A 896 -21.80 -39.29 42.12
N THR A 897 -21.09 -39.85 43.11
CA THR A 897 -21.70 -40.49 44.28
C THR A 897 -20.63 -40.82 45.32
N GLY A 898 -20.77 -40.24 46.52
CA GLY A 898 -20.53 -40.94 47.78
C GLY A 898 -19.10 -41.10 48.30
N ALA A 899 -18.92 -40.59 49.52
CA ALA A 899 -17.90 -40.93 50.52
C ALA A 899 -16.61 -40.07 50.56
N ASN A 900 -16.45 -39.48 51.75
CA ASN A 900 -15.28 -38.83 52.31
C ASN A 900 -13.95 -39.49 51.93
N ILE A 901 -12.92 -38.68 51.69
CA ILE A 901 -11.69 -38.60 52.50
C ILE A 901 -10.84 -37.46 51.91
N HIS A 902 -10.26 -36.65 52.81
CA HIS A 902 -9.26 -35.64 52.49
C HIS A 902 -8.15 -36.21 51.58
N ASP A 903 -7.93 -35.58 50.43
CA ASP A 903 -6.59 -35.59 49.85
C ASP A 903 -6.37 -34.31 49.03
N HIS A 904 -5.40 -33.50 49.47
CA HIS A 904 -4.88 -32.40 48.69
C HIS A 904 -4.01 -33.00 47.58
N GLY A 905 -4.56 -33.13 46.37
CA GLY A 905 -3.81 -33.59 45.22
C GLY A 905 -2.83 -32.54 44.71
N GLU A 906 -1.60 -32.57 45.22
CA GLU A 906 -0.45 -32.09 44.47
C GLU A 906 -0.35 -32.87 43.15
N PHE A 907 -0.05 -32.17 42.06
CA PHE A 907 0.20 -32.77 40.74
C PHE A 907 1.23 -33.90 40.83
N GLN A 908 0.85 -35.11 40.42
CA GLN A 908 1.83 -36.14 40.06
C GLN A 908 2.13 -36.04 38.55
N PRO A 909 3.41 -36.04 38.14
CA PRO A 909 3.77 -36.25 36.74
C PRO A 909 3.07 -37.49 36.18
N LEU A 910 2.64 -37.47 34.90
CA LEU A 910 2.12 -38.68 34.24
C LEU A 910 3.04 -39.87 34.53
N LYS A 911 2.43 -41.02 34.82
CA LYS A 911 3.21 -42.23 35.10
C LYS A 911 3.97 -42.63 33.84
N ASP A 912 5.14 -43.23 34.04
CA ASP A 912 5.97 -43.67 32.92
C ASP A 912 5.26 -44.72 32.04
N GLU A 913 4.36 -45.53 32.60
CA GLU A 913 3.47 -46.42 31.85
C GLU A 913 2.61 -45.66 30.84
N GLU A 914 1.90 -44.61 31.26
CA GLU A 914 1.03 -43.82 30.39
C GLU A 914 1.84 -43.09 29.29
N LYS A 915 3.05 -42.63 29.63
CA LYS A 915 3.99 -42.04 28.65
C LYS A 915 4.49 -43.08 27.64
N ASN A 916 4.69 -44.33 28.07
CA ASN A 916 5.09 -45.42 27.20
C ASN A 916 3.94 -45.87 26.29
N ASP A 917 2.69 -45.88 26.76
CA ASP A 917 1.50 -46.15 25.94
C ASP A 917 1.31 -45.09 24.84
N MET A 918 1.53 -43.82 25.18
CA MET A 918 1.59 -42.74 24.19
C MET A 918 2.70 -42.98 23.17
N ALA A 919 3.87 -43.46 23.62
CA ALA A 919 4.98 -43.77 22.72
C ALA A 919 4.63 -44.91 21.76
N ASP A 920 3.96 -45.96 22.24
CA ASP A 920 3.49 -47.08 21.43
C ASP A 920 2.47 -46.64 20.37
N SER A 921 1.58 -45.72 20.72
CA SER A 921 0.60 -45.15 19.78
C SER A 921 1.27 -44.38 18.64
N ILE A 922 2.30 -43.58 18.96
CA ILE A 922 3.11 -42.87 17.96
C ILE A 922 3.89 -43.87 17.09
N GLU A 923 4.47 -44.91 17.70
CA GLU A 923 5.24 -45.93 16.98
C GLU A 923 4.38 -46.74 16.00
N GLN A 924 3.14 -47.06 16.37
CA GLN A 924 2.16 -47.67 15.46
C GLN A 924 1.83 -46.76 14.27
N CYS A 925 1.68 -45.45 14.51
CA CYS A 925 1.45 -44.47 13.44
C CYS A 925 2.66 -44.38 12.49
N LEU A 926 3.87 -44.30 13.04
CA LEU A 926 5.12 -44.32 12.27
C LEU A 926 5.28 -45.59 11.42
N HIS A 927 4.85 -46.75 11.93
CA HIS A 927 4.91 -48.00 11.18
C HIS A 927 3.98 -47.98 9.95
N LYS A 928 2.84 -47.27 10.01
CA LYS A 928 1.93 -47.13 8.86
C LYS A 928 2.48 -46.19 7.78
N LEU A 929 3.29 -45.20 8.15
CA LEU A 929 3.88 -44.22 7.22
C LEU A 929 5.16 -44.73 6.50
N LYS A 930 5.78 -45.80 6.99
CA LYS A 930 7.12 -46.28 6.60
C LYS A 930 7.26 -46.83 5.16
N SER A 931 6.31 -46.64 4.26
CA SER A 931 6.46 -47.11 2.87
C SER A 931 7.27 -46.17 1.97
N ASN A 932 7.53 -44.89 2.31
CA ASN A 932 8.26 -43.97 1.38
C ASN A 932 9.05 -42.77 1.98
N SER A 933 9.25 -42.61 3.29
CA SER A 933 9.85 -41.38 3.85
C SER A 933 11.35 -41.46 4.12
N SER A 934 12.17 -40.59 3.48
CA SER A 934 13.59 -40.40 3.81
C SER A 934 13.77 -39.60 5.11
N LEU A 935 14.54 -40.13 6.07
CA LEU A 935 14.82 -39.45 7.34
C LEU A 935 15.82 -38.29 7.14
N VAL A 936 15.45 -37.09 7.58
CA VAL A 936 16.31 -35.91 7.52
C VAL A 936 16.99 -35.68 8.88
N LYS A 937 18.30 -35.39 8.87
CA LYS A 937 19.06 -35.08 10.09
C LYS A 937 18.73 -33.67 10.57
N ILE A 938 18.24 -33.54 11.80
CA ILE A 938 17.97 -32.27 12.49
C ILE A 938 18.98 -32.13 13.62
N THR A 939 19.76 -31.05 13.62
CA THR A 939 20.93 -30.88 14.50
C THR A 939 20.60 -30.29 15.86
N GLN A 940 19.41 -29.67 16.03
CA GLN A 940 18.99 -29.02 17.28
C GLN A 940 17.50 -29.31 17.54
N ILE A 941 17.22 -30.37 18.31
CA ILE A 941 15.88 -30.62 18.88
C ILE A 941 15.88 -30.02 20.30
N PRO A 942 14.88 -29.21 20.70
CA PRO A 942 14.78 -28.71 22.07
C PRO A 942 14.80 -29.85 23.10
N ILE A 943 15.33 -29.58 24.29
CA ILE A 943 15.37 -30.56 25.36
C ILE A 943 13.94 -30.96 25.73
N MET A 944 13.63 -32.25 25.67
CA MET A 944 12.36 -32.76 26.20
C MET A 944 12.51 -33.05 27.69
N ARG A 945 11.79 -32.29 28.52
CA ARG A 945 11.70 -32.50 29.97
C ARG A 945 10.47 -33.35 30.28
N ASN A 946 10.50 -34.12 31.36
CA ASN A 946 9.37 -34.92 31.85
C ASN A 946 8.83 -36.02 30.90
N VAL A 947 9.59 -36.42 29.87
CA VAL A 947 9.26 -37.53 28.96
C VAL A 947 10.10 -38.79 29.25
N THR A 948 9.55 -39.99 29.01
CA THR A 948 10.32 -41.24 29.11
C THR A 948 11.31 -41.38 27.94
N PRO A 949 12.39 -42.18 28.06
CA PRO A 949 13.31 -42.43 26.95
C PRO A 949 12.61 -43.00 25.70
N LYS A 950 11.59 -43.84 25.90
CA LYS A 950 10.77 -44.42 24.82
C LYS A 950 10.00 -43.33 24.08
N LEU A 951 9.27 -42.48 24.81
CA LEU A 951 8.50 -41.38 24.26
C LEU A 951 9.39 -40.35 23.54
N LYS A 952 10.53 -40.02 24.14
CA LYS A 952 11.53 -39.14 23.54
C LYS A 952 11.98 -39.67 22.18
N THR A 953 12.35 -40.96 22.11
CA THR A 953 12.85 -41.59 20.88
C THR A 953 11.83 -41.54 19.73
N VAL A 954 10.55 -41.80 20.01
CA VAL A 954 9.51 -41.78 18.96
C VAL A 954 9.18 -40.36 18.52
N ILE A 955 9.21 -39.37 19.42
CA ILE A 955 9.00 -37.96 19.07
C ILE A 955 10.16 -37.44 18.22
N GLU A 956 11.41 -37.76 18.55
CA GLU A 956 12.57 -37.39 17.73
C GLU A 956 12.44 -37.95 16.30
N LYS A 957 12.03 -39.21 16.18
CA LYS A 957 11.74 -39.83 14.87
C LYS A 957 10.62 -39.11 14.12
N SER A 958 9.54 -38.74 14.79
CA SER A 958 8.44 -37.99 14.17
C SER A 958 8.90 -36.62 13.69
N ILE A 959 9.69 -35.89 14.49
CA ILE A 959 10.25 -34.59 14.11
C ILE A 959 11.14 -34.73 12.87
N MET A 960 11.96 -35.78 12.78
CA MET A 960 12.81 -36.03 11.60
C MET A 960 12.05 -36.29 10.30
N ILE A 961 10.77 -36.70 10.39
CA ILE A 961 9.89 -36.90 9.24
C ILE A 961 9.10 -35.63 8.94
N LEU A 962 8.50 -35.03 9.96
CA LEU A 962 7.49 -33.98 9.81
C LEU A 962 8.09 -32.57 9.63
N ALA A 963 9.26 -32.28 10.22
CA ALA A 963 9.77 -30.91 10.30
C ALA A 963 10.14 -30.29 8.94
N THR A 964 10.32 -31.09 7.90
CA THR A 964 10.61 -30.61 6.52
C THR A 964 9.39 -30.55 5.62
N LEU A 965 8.24 -31.10 6.04
CA LEU A 965 7.03 -31.12 5.24
C LEU A 965 6.38 -29.73 5.21
N LYS A 966 6.01 -29.29 4.00
CA LYS A 966 5.26 -28.04 3.79
C LYS A 966 3.75 -28.27 3.75
N GLN A 967 3.31 -29.51 3.54
CA GLN A 967 1.91 -29.94 3.65
C GLN A 967 1.85 -31.28 4.38
N LEU A 968 1.02 -31.35 5.44
CA LEU A 968 0.80 -32.56 6.24
C LEU A 968 -0.44 -33.37 5.81
N GLU A 969 -1.31 -32.76 5.00
CA GLU A 969 -2.52 -33.39 4.47
C GLU A 969 -2.24 -34.26 3.23
N ASP A 970 -1.05 -34.10 2.63
CA ASP A 970 -0.48 -34.93 1.57
C ASP A 970 0.40 -36.07 2.15
#